data_AF-A0A1I3ADN0-F1
#
_entry.id   AF-A0A1I3ADN0-F1
#
_cell.length_a   1.000
_cell.length_b   1.000
_cell.length_c   1.000
_cell.angle_alpha   90.00
_cell.angle_beta   90.00
_cell.angle_gamma   90.00
#
_symmetry.space_group_name_H-M   'P 1'
#
loop_
_entity.id
_entity.type
_entity.pdbx_description
1 polymer ?
#
loop_
_entity_poly.entity_id
_entity_poly.type
_entity_poly.pdbx_seq_one_letter_code
_entity_poly.pdbx_strand_id
1 'polypeptide(L)'
;MKSRFSRPICWFVFLFCLACNARADNTSSASRQKSERATTPPTQAQGNENKPVVVDTERIRGHHEYEAQVPSGAELRGAPVNSAGHPPDGGGHSQPRRNYTPSGAAKTGGPAAASKVESGNKENQPGLTGTEGIAGPHAVQELEPQLRPGATSPGGIALPTVKDGSKMAVEGGGKPGFAEAEHIRGHLEQPGEMKLRLGGEVEPGTDLKVAAPAPEKVSPKSRPVFVAADRLQGHSDREVEAIGRAELNNGEQFITADRLKYRQDTEDAEAEGGVRVEQRGDILEGSRLKFNLASKTGELSQPRYQLKDASSRGYADMLMFEGDNHYRFRQTTYTTCPAGDDDWLLNVADLQLDHNKKVGTARNVKLTFKDVPILYTPWMNFSYSGERKSGLLAPVYGTNVRTGLEATVPFYWNIAPNYDATISARMMSKRGISINNEFRYLGEKWSGAVLGDILPNDWETQTTRWRTSVAHDHNFGAGFAGRFDYNRVSDDAYFRDLGNNLNLTSRTNLLQQGVVTYNRALGEDGTLNVTSLVQSFQTIQDPLAPIVPPYKRLPQVAMIANKSDVLGMDLNFIGNWSNFSHPTMVGGQRVVLYPSVSYPMRTAFGYVTPKVGIHHTRYILDDSAPDSNLNRTLPIVSLDSGIVFDRQMGLGGERFTQTIEPRLFYVYVPFHDQTNLPNFDSAKTDFSFAQMLNENRFSGHDRINDANQLTFALTSRLIESGTGRERLRLAVGQQISFIDRRVTLDAPETINRRPDFVAAVTGFLTPTISTDASVQFDQTRFMADVVRSGLSYRPEPGRVINVGYRFTRDVLHQVDASSQWRWSERWQTVARINYSLQDQRILEGLAGLEYNACCWSLRFVLQHLTTATQRTTTAAFLQLELNGLMQIGSNPLHVLQRSIPGYVRTGSQGSTLLEGP
;
A
#
# COMPACT_ATOMS: atom_id res chain seq x y z
N MET A 1 47.96 -14.26 -12.46
CA MET A 1 47.29 -13.30 -11.54
C MET A 1 47.99 -11.95 -11.62
N LYS A 2 47.35 -10.92 -12.19
CA LYS A 2 47.67 -9.48 -11.99
C LYS A 2 46.53 -8.60 -12.53
N SER A 3 46.12 -7.61 -11.73
CA SER A 3 45.35 -6.38 -12.05
C SER A 3 44.19 -6.42 -13.08
N ARG A 4 42.96 -6.15 -12.63
CA ARG A 4 41.90 -5.41 -13.37
C ARG A 4 40.72 -5.01 -12.45
N PHE A 5 40.93 -4.13 -11.46
CA PHE A 5 39.88 -3.72 -10.51
C PHE A 5 39.82 -2.23 -10.12
N SER A 6 40.65 -1.36 -10.72
CA SER A 6 40.81 0.04 -10.28
C SER A 6 40.15 1.13 -11.15
N ARG A 7 39.41 0.79 -12.21
CA ARG A 7 38.87 1.79 -13.17
C ARG A 7 37.42 2.29 -12.96
N PRO A 8 36.45 1.55 -12.36
CA PRO A 8 35.10 2.10 -12.16
C PRO A 8 34.96 2.97 -10.90
N ILE A 9 35.84 2.80 -9.91
CA ILE A 9 35.74 3.48 -8.60
C ILE A 9 36.07 4.98 -8.71
N CYS A 10 37.06 5.36 -9.52
CA CYS A 10 37.45 6.78 -9.66
C CYS A 10 36.35 7.65 -10.29
N TRP A 11 35.49 7.10 -11.16
CA TRP A 11 34.37 7.84 -11.73
C TRP A 11 33.24 8.07 -10.72
N PHE A 12 32.96 7.08 -9.86
CA PHE A 12 32.00 7.25 -8.76
C PHE A 12 32.44 8.32 -7.76
N VAL A 13 33.73 8.34 -7.39
CA VAL A 13 34.28 9.38 -6.50
C VAL A 13 34.22 10.76 -7.16
N PHE A 14 34.50 10.88 -8.46
CA PHE A 14 34.43 12.17 -9.17
C PHE A 14 33.00 12.75 -9.23
N LEU A 15 31.99 11.91 -9.51
CA LEU A 15 30.58 12.33 -9.49
C LEU A 15 30.10 12.69 -8.07
N PHE A 16 30.56 11.96 -7.05
CA PHE A 16 30.23 12.27 -5.65
C PHE A 16 30.84 13.61 -5.20
N CYS A 17 32.09 13.90 -5.58
CA CYS A 17 32.75 15.18 -5.31
C CYS A 17 32.16 16.37 -6.08
N LEU A 18 31.53 16.14 -7.24
CA LEU A 18 30.78 17.16 -7.98
C LEU A 18 29.42 17.48 -7.32
N ALA A 19 28.73 16.48 -6.78
CA ALA A 19 27.48 16.69 -6.03
C ALA A 19 27.70 17.43 -4.70
N CYS A 20 28.81 17.17 -4.00
CA CYS A 20 29.12 17.81 -2.71
C CYS A 20 29.68 19.24 -2.80
N ASN A 21 29.97 19.78 -4.00
CA ASN A 21 30.52 21.14 -4.18
C ASN A 21 29.47 22.24 -4.43
N ALA A 22 28.18 21.94 -4.22
CA ALA A 22 27.17 22.98 -4.11
C ALA A 22 27.39 23.79 -2.81
N ARG A 23 28.06 24.94 -2.92
CA ARG A 23 28.22 25.89 -1.80
C ARG A 23 26.86 26.28 -1.23
N ALA A 24 26.63 25.93 0.03
CA ALA A 24 25.67 26.62 0.87
C ALA A 24 26.39 27.83 1.49
N ASP A 25 26.16 29.02 0.94
CA ASP A 25 26.67 30.25 1.53
C ASP A 25 25.89 30.55 2.82
N ASN A 26 26.56 30.42 3.97
CA ASN A 26 26.02 30.81 5.26
C ASN A 26 26.33 32.29 5.54
N THR A 27 25.30 33.13 5.53
CA THR A 27 25.29 34.49 6.11
C THR A 27 24.06 34.58 7.04
N SER A 28 24.06 35.29 8.18
CA SER A 28 25.15 35.96 8.91
C SER A 28 24.87 35.98 10.43
N SER A 29 25.92 36.26 11.20
CA SER A 29 25.97 36.68 12.61
C SER A 29 24.67 37.09 13.34
N ALA A 30 24.46 36.51 14.52
CA ALA A 30 23.87 37.20 15.68
C ALA A 30 24.64 36.84 16.95
N SER A 31 24.91 37.84 17.80
CA SER A 31 25.73 37.70 19.01
C SER A 31 24.96 37.10 20.18
N ARG A 32 25.66 36.38 21.07
CA ARG A 32 25.38 36.43 22.52
C ARG A 32 26.54 35.91 23.35
N GLN A 33 26.83 36.67 24.42
CA GLN A 33 27.86 36.37 25.41
C GLN A 33 27.61 35.02 26.09
N LYS A 34 28.68 34.32 26.49
CA LYS A 34 28.59 33.26 27.50
C LYS A 34 29.59 33.49 28.62
N SER A 35 29.05 33.44 29.83
CA SER A 35 29.77 33.62 31.10
C SER A 35 30.87 32.58 31.29
N GLU A 36 31.98 33.00 31.88
CA GLU A 36 33.07 32.14 32.33
C GLU A 36 32.64 31.29 33.55
N ARG A 37 32.98 30.00 33.55
CA ARG A 37 33.42 29.28 34.77
C ARG A 37 34.01 27.91 34.47
N ALA A 38 35.34 27.82 34.41
CA ALA A 38 36.09 26.61 34.77
C ALA A 38 37.58 26.95 34.96
N THR A 39 38.10 26.52 36.09
CA THR A 39 39.46 26.68 36.65
C THR A 39 40.63 26.24 35.76
N THR A 40 41.75 26.94 35.95
CA THR A 40 43.08 26.87 35.30
C THR A 40 43.98 25.72 35.84
N PRO A 41 45.27 25.52 35.41
CA PRO A 41 45.77 24.23 34.88
C PRO A 41 46.91 23.62 35.76
N PRO A 42 47.94 22.84 35.30
CA PRO A 42 48.91 23.08 34.19
C PRO A 42 49.14 21.82 33.29
N THR A 43 50.16 21.59 32.42
CA THR A 43 51.45 22.24 32.08
C THR A 43 51.92 21.88 30.63
N GLN A 44 52.86 22.67 30.08
CA GLN A 44 53.98 22.34 29.15
C GLN A 44 53.93 21.16 28.13
N ALA A 45 54.19 21.46 26.84
CA ALA A 45 55.47 21.18 26.15
C ALA A 45 55.53 21.83 24.74
N GLN A 46 56.73 22.06 24.18
CA GLN A 46 56.99 22.80 22.91
C GLN A 46 57.53 21.91 21.77
N GLY A 47 57.50 22.42 20.53
CA GLY A 47 58.32 21.99 19.38
C GLY A 47 57.64 22.25 18.02
N ASN A 48 57.99 23.32 17.29
CA ASN A 48 59.01 23.42 16.21
C ASN A 48 58.71 22.58 14.94
N GLU A 49 58.91 23.02 13.69
CA GLU A 49 59.37 24.31 13.11
C GLU A 49 59.11 24.37 11.56
N ASN A 50 59.36 25.52 10.92
CA ASN A 50 59.71 25.75 9.49
C ASN A 50 58.72 25.53 8.30
N LYS A 51 58.07 26.64 7.91
CA LYS A 51 58.26 27.46 6.67
C LYS A 51 58.15 26.89 5.22
N PRO A 52 57.87 27.74 4.20
CA PRO A 52 57.22 27.35 2.94
C PRO A 52 58.10 27.43 1.68
N VAL A 53 57.54 27.04 0.52
CA VAL A 53 58.10 27.27 -0.83
C VAL A 53 57.04 27.84 -1.78
N VAL A 54 57.43 28.82 -2.60
CA VAL A 54 56.69 29.41 -3.72
C VAL A 54 57.50 29.15 -5.00
N VAL A 55 56.86 28.70 -6.10
CA VAL A 55 57.38 28.81 -7.49
C VAL A 55 56.20 29.07 -8.45
N ASP A 56 56.53 29.66 -9.61
CA ASP A 56 55.71 30.52 -10.47
C ASP A 56 55.32 29.87 -11.83
N THR A 57 54.62 30.66 -12.67
CA THR A 57 54.09 30.50 -14.05
C THR A 57 55.10 30.02 -15.14
N GLU A 58 54.71 29.44 -16.30
CA GLU A 58 54.09 30.14 -17.47
C GLU A 58 53.66 29.21 -18.67
N ARG A 59 52.76 29.75 -19.52
CA ARG A 59 52.56 29.61 -21.01
C ARG A 59 52.50 28.26 -21.78
N ILE A 60 51.57 28.20 -22.76
CA ILE A 60 51.84 28.27 -24.23
C ILE A 60 50.55 28.60 -25.04
N ARG A 61 50.70 29.16 -26.26
CA ARG A 61 49.66 29.71 -27.17
C ARG A 61 49.05 28.67 -28.14
N GLY A 62 47.89 29.01 -28.73
CA GLY A 62 47.41 28.48 -30.03
C GLY A 62 46.21 29.28 -30.59
N HIS A 63 46.33 29.81 -31.82
CA HIS A 63 45.29 30.58 -32.54
C HIS A 63 44.32 29.67 -33.32
N HIS A 64 43.13 30.18 -33.67
CA HIS A 64 42.68 30.35 -35.07
C HIS A 64 41.42 31.24 -35.16
N GLU A 65 41.34 32.06 -36.20
CA GLU A 65 40.28 33.04 -36.48
C GLU A 65 39.27 32.51 -37.52
N TYR A 66 38.09 33.14 -37.62
CA TYR A 66 37.56 33.62 -38.89
C TYR A 66 36.57 34.79 -38.70
N GLU A 67 36.70 35.79 -39.59
CA GLU A 67 35.86 36.98 -39.80
C GLU A 67 34.44 36.65 -40.33
N ALA A 68 33.48 37.56 -40.52
CA ALA A 68 33.10 38.87 -39.94
C ALA A 68 31.80 39.34 -40.63
N GLN A 69 31.03 40.27 -40.05
CA GLN A 69 30.50 41.48 -40.72
C GLN A 69 29.57 42.32 -39.83
N VAL A 70 29.74 43.65 -39.91
CA VAL A 70 28.92 44.71 -39.28
C VAL A 70 28.88 45.89 -40.26
N PRO A 71 27.74 46.61 -40.36
CA PRO A 71 27.72 48.08 -40.24
C PRO A 71 26.73 48.50 -39.13
N SER A 72 27.00 49.41 -38.18
CA SER A 72 27.23 50.88 -38.25
C SER A 72 26.13 51.63 -39.04
N GLY A 73 25.53 52.77 -38.63
CA GLY A 73 25.46 53.55 -37.36
C GLY A 73 24.07 54.28 -37.33
N ALA A 74 23.79 55.39 -36.64
CA ALA A 74 24.46 56.23 -35.63
C ALA A 74 23.36 57.03 -34.85
N GLU A 75 23.48 57.24 -33.53
CA GLU A 75 23.85 58.52 -32.87
C GLU A 75 22.90 59.74 -33.07
N LEU A 76 22.28 60.25 -31.99
CA LEU A 76 22.39 61.66 -31.48
C LEU A 76 21.27 62.09 -30.49
N ARG A 77 21.73 62.64 -29.34
CA ARG A 77 21.18 63.78 -28.54
C ARG A 77 19.74 63.79 -27.99
N GLY A 78 19.67 63.93 -26.66
CA GLY A 78 19.24 65.22 -26.07
C GLY A 78 17.94 65.26 -25.24
N ALA A 79 18.07 65.16 -23.91
CA ALA A 79 17.09 65.74 -22.97
C ALA A 79 17.29 67.28 -22.86
N PRO A 80 16.32 68.06 -22.37
CA PRO A 80 16.33 68.39 -20.93
C PRO A 80 14.91 68.48 -20.27
N VAL A 81 14.73 67.97 -19.04
CA VAL A 81 14.73 68.66 -17.71
C VAL A 81 13.42 69.39 -17.31
N ASN A 82 12.87 68.91 -16.19
CA ASN A 82 12.06 69.54 -15.13
C ASN A 82 11.47 70.96 -15.31
N SER A 83 10.21 71.11 -14.88
CA SER A 83 9.86 72.01 -13.77
C SER A 83 8.47 71.71 -13.19
N ALA A 84 8.29 72.00 -11.90
CA ALA A 84 7.02 71.90 -11.19
C ALA A 84 6.28 73.27 -11.19
N GLY A 85 4.95 73.26 -11.09
CA GLY A 85 4.13 74.47 -10.98
C GLY A 85 2.65 74.13 -10.83
N HIS A 86 1.90 74.96 -10.08
CA HIS A 86 0.48 74.74 -9.72
C HIS A 86 -0.45 75.76 -10.47
N PRO A 87 -1.80 75.71 -10.30
CA PRO A 87 -2.79 76.13 -11.32
C PRO A 87 -3.27 77.61 -11.13
N PRO A 88 -4.39 78.14 -11.69
CA PRO A 88 -5.80 77.67 -11.53
C PRO A 88 -6.75 77.86 -12.78
N ASP A 89 -8.06 77.71 -12.52
CA ASP A 89 -9.27 78.09 -13.29
C ASP A 89 -9.68 77.29 -14.55
N GLY A 90 -10.96 76.94 -14.76
CA GLY A 90 -12.14 77.08 -13.87
C GLY A 90 -13.49 76.65 -14.52
N GLY A 91 -14.49 76.32 -13.68
CA GLY A 91 -15.92 76.18 -14.05
C GLY A 91 -16.38 74.84 -14.66
N GLY A 92 -17.47 74.19 -14.20
CA GLY A 92 -18.32 74.49 -13.04
C GLY A 92 -19.55 73.56 -12.93
N HIS A 93 -20.15 73.52 -11.72
CA HIS A 93 -21.55 73.12 -11.36
C HIS A 93 -22.10 71.74 -11.80
N SER A 94 -22.89 71.01 -10.99
CA SER A 94 -23.41 71.24 -9.62
C SER A 94 -23.94 69.94 -9.00
N GLN A 95 -23.81 69.80 -7.68
CA GLN A 95 -24.72 69.00 -6.84
C GLN A 95 -25.70 69.93 -6.11
N PRO A 96 -26.76 69.38 -5.51
CA PRO A 96 -27.04 69.72 -4.10
C PRO A 96 -27.17 68.50 -3.17
N ARG A 97 -26.86 68.76 -1.89
CA ARG A 97 -26.84 67.86 -0.72
C ARG A 97 -28.14 67.97 0.10
N ARG A 98 -28.16 67.25 1.25
CA ARG A 98 -28.89 67.47 2.54
C ARG A 98 -30.26 66.79 2.68
N ASN A 99 -30.74 66.40 3.87
CA ASN A 99 -30.14 65.98 5.18
C ASN A 99 -31.32 65.58 6.12
N TYR A 100 -31.04 64.91 7.27
CA TYR A 100 -31.87 64.91 8.52
C TYR A 100 -33.24 64.15 8.44
N THR A 101 -33.87 63.54 9.47
CA THR A 101 -33.58 63.17 10.90
C THR A 101 -34.57 62.01 11.35
N PRO A 102 -34.66 61.54 12.63
CA PRO A 102 -35.10 60.15 12.95
C PRO A 102 -36.44 60.03 13.75
N SER A 103 -36.66 58.84 14.36
CA SER A 103 -37.71 58.44 15.34
C SER A 103 -39.05 57.94 14.74
N GLY A 104 -39.75 56.94 15.28
CA GLY A 104 -39.39 56.02 16.39
C GLY A 104 -40.52 55.05 16.83
N ALA A 105 -40.13 54.00 17.56
CA ALA A 105 -40.84 53.17 18.56
C ALA A 105 -42.25 52.54 18.36
N ALA A 106 -42.39 51.34 18.99
CA ALA A 106 -43.59 50.68 19.56
C ALA A 106 -44.35 49.63 18.70
N LYS A 107 -44.92 48.52 19.23
CA LYS A 107 -44.75 47.74 20.51
C LYS A 107 -45.50 46.38 20.39
N THR A 108 -45.32 45.49 21.39
CA THR A 108 -46.07 44.21 21.66
C THR A 108 -45.75 43.01 20.76
N GLY A 109 -45.66 41.75 21.24
CA GLY A 109 -45.75 41.22 22.62
C GLY A 109 -45.19 39.79 22.74
N GLY A 110 -44.88 39.31 23.96
CA GLY A 110 -44.37 37.95 24.25
C GLY A 110 -45.48 36.90 24.49
N PRO A 111 -45.30 35.79 25.26
CA PRO A 111 -44.25 35.58 26.29
C PRO A 111 -43.65 34.14 26.47
N ALA A 112 -42.58 34.06 27.31
CA ALA A 112 -42.17 32.98 28.26
C ALA A 112 -41.88 31.52 27.75
N ALA A 113 -41.04 30.69 28.40
CA ALA A 113 -40.40 30.73 29.75
C ALA A 113 -39.03 29.98 29.81
N ALA A 114 -38.34 29.86 30.97
CA ALA A 114 -37.43 30.87 31.53
C ALA A 114 -36.58 30.40 32.77
N SER A 115 -35.70 29.40 32.66
CA SER A 115 -34.78 28.97 33.76
C SER A 115 -33.48 28.33 33.22
N LYS A 116 -32.24 28.49 33.74
CA LYS A 116 -31.60 29.34 34.79
C LYS A 116 -31.43 28.82 36.24
N VAL A 117 -30.25 28.23 36.53
CA VAL A 117 -29.50 28.17 37.82
C VAL A 117 -28.01 28.26 37.42
N GLU A 118 -27.24 29.35 37.61
CA GLU A 118 -26.50 29.82 38.83
C GLU A 118 -25.56 28.78 39.47
N SER A 119 -24.38 29.05 40.03
CA SER A 119 -23.38 30.15 39.97
C SER A 119 -22.13 29.70 40.77
N GLY A 120 -20.87 30.12 40.58
CA GLY A 120 -20.26 31.09 39.66
C GLY A 120 -19.28 32.01 40.42
N ASN A 121 -17.98 32.09 40.05
CA ASN A 121 -16.96 32.88 40.78
C ASN A 121 -16.07 33.79 39.89
N LYS A 122 -15.54 34.87 40.48
CA LYS A 122 -14.86 36.00 39.81
C LYS A 122 -13.32 36.00 40.00
N GLU A 123 -12.69 37.00 39.36
CA GLU A 123 -11.31 37.51 39.53
C GLU A 123 -10.20 36.66 38.87
N ASN A 124 -9.20 37.21 38.18
CA ASN A 124 -8.78 38.62 37.96
C ASN A 124 -8.25 38.85 36.53
N GLN A 125 -8.37 40.09 36.02
CA GLN A 125 -7.51 40.62 34.95
C GLN A 125 -6.31 41.36 35.58
N PRO A 126 -5.18 41.45 34.88
CA PRO A 126 -4.85 42.75 34.27
C PRO A 126 -4.53 42.63 32.77
N GLY A 127 -4.65 43.75 32.04
CA GLY A 127 -4.45 43.81 30.58
C GLY A 127 -3.19 44.56 30.13
N LEU A 128 -3.10 44.75 28.80
CA LEU A 128 -2.00 45.39 28.04
C LEU A 128 -0.72 44.53 28.01
N THR A 129 0.03 44.38 26.91
CA THR A 129 0.08 45.06 25.60
C THR A 129 0.23 44.06 24.44
N GLY A 130 -0.05 44.47 23.20
CA GLY A 130 0.11 43.62 22.03
C GLY A 130 1.56 43.39 21.58
N THR A 131 1.77 42.26 20.91
CA THR A 131 2.94 41.95 20.07
C THR A 131 2.48 41.04 18.93
N GLU A 132 3.00 41.25 17.73
CA GLU A 132 2.66 40.49 16.54
C GLU A 132 3.14 39.04 16.65
N GLY A 133 2.21 38.09 16.60
CA GLY A 133 2.50 36.66 16.62
C GLY A 133 2.50 36.07 15.22
N ILE A 134 3.69 35.84 14.65
CA ILE A 134 3.86 35.16 13.35
C ILE A 134 3.38 33.71 13.48
N ALA A 135 2.24 33.41 12.86
CA ALA A 135 1.63 32.08 12.83
C ALA A 135 1.79 31.44 11.44
N GLY A 136 2.91 30.76 11.21
CA GLY A 136 3.11 29.90 10.04
C GLY A 136 2.65 28.47 10.31
N PRO A 137 1.76 27.88 9.49
CA PRO A 137 1.36 26.49 9.66
C PRO A 137 2.41 25.53 9.08
N HIS A 138 3.20 24.87 9.95
CA HIS A 138 3.98 23.70 9.54
C HIS A 138 3.02 22.53 9.25
N ALA A 139 2.58 22.42 8.00
CA ALA A 139 1.81 21.27 7.53
C ALA A 139 2.67 19.99 7.60
N VAL A 140 2.38 19.12 8.56
CA VAL A 140 3.01 17.80 8.65
C VAL A 140 2.50 16.95 7.48
N GLN A 141 3.40 16.68 6.54
CA GLN A 141 3.09 15.97 5.30
C GLN A 141 2.73 14.50 5.60
N GLU A 142 1.48 14.13 5.37
CA GLU A 142 0.96 12.79 5.68
C GLU A 142 1.42 11.76 4.62
N LEU A 143 1.97 10.64 5.08
CA LEU A 143 2.32 9.50 4.23
C LEU A 143 1.06 8.70 3.91
N GLU A 144 0.40 9.03 2.80
CA GLU A 144 -0.76 8.26 2.33
C GLU A 144 -0.42 6.77 2.14
N PRO A 145 -1.35 5.86 2.46
CA PRO A 145 -1.19 4.46 2.09
C PRO A 145 -1.28 4.34 0.57
N GLN A 146 -0.25 3.75 -0.06
CA GLN A 146 -0.27 3.48 -1.49
C GLN A 146 -1.36 2.46 -1.84
N LEU A 147 -2.55 2.97 -2.17
CA LEU A 147 -3.45 2.34 -3.12
C LEU A 147 -2.65 2.14 -4.41
N ARG A 148 -2.56 0.90 -4.88
CA ARG A 148 -1.98 0.60 -6.20
C ARG A 148 -2.77 1.42 -7.24
N PRO A 149 -2.12 2.25 -8.07
CA PRO A 149 -2.83 2.89 -9.17
C PRO A 149 -3.30 1.79 -10.14
N GLY A 150 -4.61 1.59 -10.21
CA GLY A 150 -5.22 0.93 -11.36
C GLY A 150 -4.90 1.76 -12.60
N ALA A 151 -4.42 1.12 -13.66
CA ALA A 151 -3.94 1.82 -14.85
C ALA A 151 -5.11 2.42 -15.65
N THR A 152 -5.46 3.67 -15.37
CA THR A 152 -6.19 4.53 -16.32
C THR A 152 -5.18 5.30 -17.18
N SER A 153 -4.67 4.64 -18.21
CA SER A 153 -3.92 5.33 -19.28
C SER A 153 -4.87 6.26 -20.05
N PRO A 154 -4.55 7.56 -20.19
CA PRO A 154 -5.28 8.43 -21.10
C PRO A 154 -4.81 8.19 -22.54
N GLY A 155 -5.70 7.68 -23.40
CA GLY A 155 -5.47 7.58 -24.83
C GLY A 155 -5.48 6.15 -25.37
N GLY A 156 -6.67 5.68 -25.79
CA GLY A 156 -6.74 4.62 -26.79
C GLY A 156 -6.18 5.12 -28.12
N ILE A 157 -5.35 4.30 -28.76
CA ILE A 157 -4.96 4.45 -30.16
C ILE A 157 -5.86 3.53 -30.97
N ALA A 158 -6.71 4.10 -31.83
CA ALA A 158 -7.49 3.30 -32.77
C ALA A 158 -6.57 2.76 -33.88
N LEU A 159 -6.58 1.44 -34.08
CA LEU A 159 -6.01 0.80 -35.28
C LEU A 159 -7.11 0.69 -36.35
N PRO A 160 -6.83 1.02 -37.63
CA PRO A 160 -7.85 1.03 -38.67
C PRO A 160 -8.16 -0.38 -39.19
N THR A 161 -9.45 -0.68 -39.34
CA THR A 161 -9.92 -1.86 -40.08
C THR A 161 -9.69 -1.70 -41.58
N VAL A 162 -8.92 -2.60 -42.18
CA VAL A 162 -8.79 -2.74 -43.64
C VAL A 162 -9.53 -4.00 -44.08
N LYS A 163 -10.31 -3.89 -45.14
CA LYS A 163 -11.01 -5.02 -45.77
C LYS A 163 -10.14 -5.70 -46.84
N ASP A 164 -10.29 -7.02 -46.86
CA ASP A 164 -10.30 -7.91 -48.04
C ASP A 164 -9.01 -8.57 -48.56
N GLY A 165 -9.17 -9.86 -48.91
CA GLY A 165 -8.62 -10.46 -50.13
C GLY A 165 -7.14 -10.86 -50.22
N SER A 166 -6.76 -12.04 -49.71
CA SER A 166 -6.11 -13.08 -50.54
C SER A 166 -5.75 -14.37 -49.77
N LYS A 167 -5.86 -15.51 -50.44
CA LYS A 167 -5.40 -16.83 -49.96
C LYS A 167 -3.98 -17.10 -50.44
N MET A 168 -3.08 -17.53 -49.56
CA MET A 168 -2.11 -18.57 -49.87
C MET A 168 -1.59 -19.22 -48.57
N ALA A 169 -1.38 -20.53 -48.60
CA ALA A 169 -0.89 -21.31 -47.46
C ALA A 169 0.61 -21.59 -47.59
N VAL A 170 1.29 -21.73 -46.45
CA VAL A 170 2.35 -22.72 -46.18
C VAL A 170 2.60 -22.77 -44.67
N GLU A 171 3.06 -23.92 -44.18
CA GLU A 171 3.10 -24.32 -42.77
C GLU A 171 4.33 -23.80 -41.99
N GLY A 172 4.24 -23.83 -40.66
CA GLY A 172 5.40 -24.17 -39.81
C GLY A 172 5.80 -23.15 -38.73
N GLY A 173 5.86 -23.61 -37.47
CA GLY A 173 6.61 -22.96 -36.38
C GLY A 173 5.77 -22.11 -35.43
N GLY A 174 5.46 -22.65 -34.25
CA GLY A 174 4.64 -21.97 -33.23
C GLY A 174 5.35 -20.83 -32.50
N LYS A 175 4.55 -19.97 -31.86
CA LYS A 175 4.96 -18.98 -30.85
C LYS A 175 3.95 -18.93 -29.70
N PRO A 176 4.38 -18.50 -28.49
CA PRO A 176 3.58 -18.64 -27.27
C PRO A 176 2.46 -17.60 -27.17
N GLY A 177 1.38 -17.95 -26.50
CA GLY A 177 0.32 -17.02 -26.14
C GLY A 177 0.72 -16.16 -24.93
N PHE A 178 0.56 -14.84 -25.07
CA PHE A 178 0.41 -13.94 -23.93
C PHE A 178 -1.08 -13.80 -23.62
N ALA A 179 -1.45 -13.91 -22.35
CA ALA A 179 -2.84 -13.81 -21.91
C ALA A 179 -3.17 -12.40 -21.45
N GLU A 180 -4.12 -11.75 -22.11
CA GLU A 180 -4.90 -10.64 -21.53
C GLU A 180 -6.01 -11.21 -20.63
N ALA A 181 -6.22 -10.60 -19.48
CA ALA A 181 -7.17 -11.06 -18.47
C ALA A 181 -8.51 -10.32 -18.58
N GLU A 182 -9.41 -10.79 -19.44
CA GLU A 182 -10.80 -10.32 -19.43
C GLU A 182 -11.61 -10.89 -18.25
N HIS A 183 -12.39 -10.03 -17.59
CA HIS A 183 -13.44 -10.44 -16.66
C HIS A 183 -14.69 -10.88 -17.45
N ILE A 184 -14.87 -12.18 -17.63
CA ILE A 184 -16.17 -12.74 -18.05
C ILE A 184 -16.92 -13.28 -16.83
N ARG A 185 -18.17 -12.84 -16.67
CA ARG A 185 -19.11 -13.35 -15.68
C ARG A 185 -19.43 -14.81 -15.98
N GLY A 186 -19.16 -15.72 -15.06
CA GLY A 186 -19.68 -17.08 -15.12
C GLY A 186 -21.20 -17.07 -14.96
N HIS A 187 -21.94 -17.23 -16.07
CA HIS A 187 -23.31 -17.71 -16.01
C HIS A 187 -23.29 -19.22 -15.70
N LEU A 188 -24.37 -19.71 -15.07
CA LEU A 188 -24.51 -21.12 -14.75
C LEU A 188 -24.52 -21.97 -16.02
N GLU A 189 -23.60 -22.94 -16.12
CA GLU A 189 -23.82 -24.11 -16.97
C GLU A 189 -24.63 -25.16 -16.19
N GLN A 190 -25.86 -25.39 -16.64
CA GLN A 190 -26.56 -26.67 -16.44
C GLN A 190 -26.80 -27.32 -17.81
N PRO A 191 -26.91 -28.66 -17.85
CA PRO A 191 -26.50 -29.40 -19.04
C PRO A 191 -27.61 -29.63 -20.07
N GLY A 192 -27.20 -29.56 -21.34
CA GLY A 192 -27.72 -30.40 -22.42
C GLY A 192 -28.92 -29.86 -23.20
N GLU A 193 -28.88 -30.07 -24.53
CA GLU A 193 -29.88 -30.91 -25.19
C GLU A 193 -29.48 -31.27 -26.63
N MET A 194 -29.80 -32.49 -27.06
CA MET A 194 -29.90 -32.83 -28.48
C MET A 194 -31.35 -33.25 -28.77
N LYS A 195 -32.15 -32.25 -29.19
CA LYS A 195 -33.50 -32.25 -29.77
C LYS A 195 -34.26 -33.60 -29.90
N LEU A 196 -35.56 -33.62 -29.52
CA LEU A 196 -36.69 -33.53 -30.49
C LEU A 196 -38.12 -33.37 -29.88
N ARG A 197 -38.82 -32.32 -30.35
CA ARG A 197 -40.29 -32.20 -30.64
C ARG A 197 -41.41 -32.39 -29.58
N LEU A 198 -42.11 -31.26 -29.36
CA LEU A 198 -43.57 -31.01 -29.50
C LEU A 198 -44.59 -31.66 -28.54
N GLY A 199 -45.14 -30.81 -27.66
CA GLY A 199 -46.59 -30.57 -27.61
C GLY A 199 -47.34 -30.93 -26.31
N GLY A 200 -48.27 -30.06 -25.89
CA GLY A 200 -49.35 -30.39 -24.96
C GLY A 200 -49.32 -29.67 -23.61
N GLU A 201 -50.29 -28.77 -23.41
CA GLU A 201 -50.55 -28.01 -22.18
C GLU A 201 -51.61 -28.73 -21.32
N VAL A 202 -51.35 -29.01 -20.04
CA VAL A 202 -52.35 -29.49 -19.06
C VAL A 202 -52.04 -28.98 -17.64
N GLU A 203 -53.04 -28.39 -16.98
CA GLU A 203 -53.07 -27.88 -15.59
C GLU A 203 -53.40 -29.00 -14.55
N PRO A 204 -53.31 -28.77 -13.22
CA PRO A 204 -52.80 -29.77 -12.27
C PRO A 204 -53.84 -30.62 -11.51
N GLY A 205 -53.31 -31.66 -10.83
CA GLY A 205 -53.98 -32.43 -9.76
C GLY A 205 -54.14 -33.91 -10.11
N THR A 206 -53.60 -34.87 -9.35
CA THR A 206 -54.05 -35.23 -8.00
C THR A 206 -53.05 -36.20 -7.36
N ASP A 207 -52.83 -36.11 -6.05
CA ASP A 207 -51.97 -37.06 -5.31
C ASP A 207 -52.46 -38.51 -5.39
N LEU A 208 -51.59 -39.40 -5.87
CA LEU A 208 -51.67 -40.84 -5.58
C LEU A 208 -50.36 -41.29 -4.93
N LYS A 209 -50.43 -41.63 -3.65
CA LYS A 209 -49.32 -42.25 -2.91
C LYS A 209 -49.00 -43.62 -3.50
N VAL A 210 -48.00 -43.68 -4.39
CA VAL A 210 -47.30 -44.93 -4.70
C VAL A 210 -46.30 -45.16 -3.58
N ALA A 211 -46.45 -46.27 -2.85
CA ALA A 211 -45.42 -46.74 -1.94
C ALA A 211 -44.17 -47.11 -2.76
N ALA A 212 -43.09 -46.35 -2.61
CA ALA A 212 -41.83 -46.69 -3.25
C ALA A 212 -41.37 -48.07 -2.74
N PRO A 213 -40.89 -48.96 -3.63
CA PRO A 213 -40.34 -50.24 -3.18
C PRO A 213 -39.16 -49.97 -2.24
N ALA A 214 -39.05 -50.79 -1.19
CA ALA A 214 -37.89 -50.73 -0.31
C ALA A 214 -36.61 -50.89 -1.17
N PRO A 215 -35.56 -50.09 -0.92
CA PRO A 215 -34.35 -50.17 -1.73
C PRO A 215 -33.75 -51.57 -1.56
N GLU A 216 -33.68 -52.33 -2.66
CA GLU A 216 -32.90 -53.55 -2.70
C GLU A 216 -31.46 -53.19 -2.30
N LYS A 217 -30.97 -53.87 -1.27
CA LYS A 217 -29.57 -53.78 -0.87
C LYS A 217 -28.73 -54.40 -1.99
N VAL A 218 -28.33 -53.59 -2.96
CA VAL A 218 -27.26 -53.93 -3.88
C VAL A 218 -26.01 -54.17 -3.01
N SER A 219 -25.61 -55.43 -2.87
CA SER A 219 -24.36 -55.75 -2.21
C SER A 219 -23.21 -55.05 -2.97
N PRO A 220 -22.23 -54.46 -2.29
CA PRO A 220 -21.06 -53.95 -2.97
C PRO A 220 -20.44 -55.11 -3.75
N LYS A 221 -20.25 -54.95 -5.07
CA LYS A 221 -19.43 -55.90 -5.82
C LYS A 221 -18.03 -55.83 -5.22
N SER A 222 -17.62 -56.87 -4.52
CA SER A 222 -16.29 -56.98 -3.93
C SER A 222 -15.25 -56.75 -5.04
N ARG A 223 -14.34 -55.80 -4.82
CA ARG A 223 -13.24 -55.60 -5.74
C ARG A 223 -12.32 -56.82 -5.68
N PRO A 224 -11.77 -57.28 -6.80
CA PRO A 224 -10.86 -58.41 -6.79
C PRO A 224 -9.65 -58.08 -5.89
N VAL A 225 -9.40 -58.95 -4.91
CA VAL A 225 -8.23 -58.89 -4.05
C VAL A 225 -7.13 -59.73 -4.70
N PHE A 226 -6.06 -59.07 -5.12
CA PHE A 226 -4.87 -59.72 -5.65
C PHE A 226 -3.90 -59.95 -4.49
N VAL A 227 -3.36 -61.18 -4.39
CA VAL A 227 -2.34 -61.53 -3.41
C VAL A 227 -1.14 -62.16 -4.14
N ALA A 228 0.06 -61.66 -3.86
CA ALA A 228 1.32 -62.16 -4.40
C ALA A 228 2.32 -62.41 -3.27
N ALA A 229 3.21 -63.39 -3.44
CA ALA A 229 4.32 -63.70 -2.52
C ALA A 229 5.29 -64.69 -3.17
N ASP A 230 6.45 -64.88 -2.54
CA ASP A 230 7.41 -65.95 -2.84
C ASP A 230 6.81 -67.35 -2.57
N ARG A 231 5.90 -67.46 -1.59
CA ARG A 231 5.10 -68.67 -1.32
C ARG A 231 3.67 -68.31 -0.91
N LEU A 232 2.70 -68.90 -1.60
CA LEU A 232 1.28 -68.92 -1.20
C LEU A 232 0.92 -70.31 -0.69
N GLN A 233 0.23 -70.38 0.45
CA GLN A 233 -0.31 -71.61 1.04
C GLN A 233 -1.68 -71.35 1.67
N GLY A 234 -2.58 -72.33 1.72
CA GLY A 234 -3.91 -72.15 2.29
C GLY A 234 -5.01 -72.90 1.55
N HIS A 235 -6.26 -72.48 1.75
CA HIS A 235 -7.44 -73.00 1.06
C HIS A 235 -8.09 -71.86 0.26
N SER A 236 -8.17 -72.03 -1.06
CA SER A 236 -8.56 -71.02 -2.06
C SER A 236 -9.83 -70.23 -1.75
N ASP A 237 -10.75 -70.83 -0.99
CA ASP A 237 -12.11 -70.33 -0.72
C ASP A 237 -12.32 -69.95 0.76
N ARG A 238 -11.24 -69.92 1.57
CA ARG A 238 -11.28 -69.61 3.01
C ARG A 238 -10.13 -68.74 3.48
N GLU A 239 -8.89 -69.22 3.34
CA GLU A 239 -7.72 -68.52 3.84
C GLU A 239 -6.53 -68.64 2.88
N VAL A 240 -5.88 -67.52 2.61
CA VAL A 240 -4.65 -67.44 1.82
C VAL A 240 -3.56 -66.87 2.72
N GLU A 241 -2.49 -67.62 2.90
CA GLU A 241 -1.29 -67.22 3.63
C GLU A 241 -0.14 -67.03 2.63
N ALA A 242 0.36 -65.80 2.59
CA ALA A 242 1.39 -65.28 1.71
C ALA A 242 2.66 -65.04 2.52
N ILE A 243 3.78 -65.62 2.10
CA ILE A 243 5.04 -65.65 2.86
C ILE A 243 6.21 -65.31 1.95
N GLY A 244 7.03 -64.34 2.38
CA GLY A 244 8.15 -63.77 1.62
C GLY A 244 7.66 -62.76 0.59
N ARG A 245 7.97 -61.48 0.80
CA ARG A 245 7.52 -60.35 -0.05
C ARG A 245 6.03 -60.44 -0.37
N ALA A 246 5.22 -60.59 0.68
CA ALA A 246 3.78 -60.71 0.55
C ALA A 246 3.19 -59.35 0.20
N GLU A 247 2.35 -59.32 -0.84
CA GLU A 247 1.65 -58.13 -1.33
C GLU A 247 0.15 -58.45 -1.42
N LEU A 248 -0.70 -57.53 -0.96
CA LEU A 248 -2.15 -57.56 -1.14
C LEU A 248 -2.63 -56.24 -1.75
N ASN A 249 -3.43 -56.31 -2.80
CA ASN A 249 -3.96 -55.15 -3.52
C ASN A 249 -5.45 -55.33 -3.85
N ASN A 250 -6.30 -54.37 -3.48
CA ASN A 250 -7.72 -54.33 -3.86
C ASN A 250 -8.10 -53.09 -4.71
N GLY A 251 -7.09 -52.38 -5.22
CA GLY A 251 -7.20 -51.14 -5.99
C GLY A 251 -7.35 -49.86 -5.16
N GLU A 252 -7.68 -49.96 -3.87
CA GLU A 252 -7.79 -48.81 -2.96
C GLU A 252 -6.74 -48.82 -1.84
N GLN A 253 -6.27 -50.01 -1.48
CA GLN A 253 -5.23 -50.29 -0.49
C GLN A 253 -4.18 -51.20 -1.12
N PHE A 254 -2.91 -50.88 -0.89
CA PHE A 254 -1.77 -51.75 -1.17
C PHE A 254 -1.06 -52.06 0.14
N ILE A 255 -1.00 -53.33 0.53
CA ILE A 255 -0.41 -53.80 1.78
C ILE A 255 0.76 -54.71 1.44
N THR A 256 1.94 -54.46 1.99
CA THR A 256 3.09 -55.38 1.88
C THR A 256 3.62 -55.79 3.25
N ALA A 257 4.17 -57.00 3.36
CA ALA A 257 4.76 -57.55 4.59
C ALA A 257 5.65 -58.78 4.32
N ASP A 258 6.36 -59.27 5.34
CA ASP A 258 7.08 -60.56 5.29
C ASP A 258 6.10 -61.75 5.30
N ARG A 259 4.99 -61.61 6.02
CA ARG A 259 3.91 -62.59 6.12
C ARG A 259 2.55 -61.88 6.12
N LEU A 260 1.62 -62.34 5.30
CA LEU A 260 0.25 -61.84 5.23
C LEU A 260 -0.72 -63.01 5.20
N LYS A 261 -1.71 -63.02 6.08
CA LYS A 261 -2.82 -63.98 6.12
C LYS A 261 -4.13 -63.27 5.82
N TYR A 262 -4.78 -63.66 4.73
CA TYR A 262 -6.07 -63.13 4.31
C TYR A 262 -7.17 -64.19 4.45
N ARG A 263 -8.22 -63.87 5.23
CA ARG A 263 -9.43 -64.68 5.37
C ARG A 263 -10.52 -64.12 4.46
N GLN A 264 -10.98 -64.91 3.48
CA GLN A 264 -11.98 -64.48 2.51
C GLN A 264 -13.41 -64.47 3.07
N ASP A 265 -13.68 -65.29 4.09
CA ASP A 265 -15.00 -65.40 4.73
C ASP A 265 -15.33 -64.21 5.64
N THR A 266 -14.30 -63.62 6.28
CA THR A 266 -14.45 -62.41 7.10
C THR A 266 -13.92 -61.13 6.43
N GLU A 267 -13.19 -61.24 5.32
CA GLU A 267 -12.38 -60.18 4.70
C GLU A 267 -11.26 -59.60 5.61
N ASP A 268 -10.78 -60.36 6.59
CA ASP A 268 -9.66 -59.95 7.45
C ASP A 268 -8.30 -60.21 6.80
N ALA A 269 -7.46 -59.19 6.75
CA ALA A 269 -6.02 -59.29 6.47
C ALA A 269 -5.21 -59.07 7.77
N GLU A 270 -4.42 -60.07 8.15
CA GLU A 270 -3.43 -60.01 9.22
C GLU A 270 -2.02 -59.99 8.60
N ALA A 271 -1.21 -58.97 8.85
CA ALA A 271 0.13 -58.86 8.28
C ALA A 271 1.20 -58.65 9.38
N GLU A 272 2.35 -59.29 9.20
CA GLU A 272 3.45 -59.35 10.17
C GLU A 272 4.81 -59.21 9.48
N GLY A 273 5.70 -58.42 10.08
CA GLY A 273 7.06 -58.18 9.58
C GLY A 273 7.07 -57.14 8.45
N GLY A 274 7.78 -56.02 8.68
CA GLY A 274 7.98 -54.98 7.66
C GLY A 274 6.70 -54.42 7.04
N VAL A 275 5.60 -54.33 7.80
CA VAL A 275 4.28 -54.03 7.21
C VAL A 275 4.25 -52.60 6.67
N ARG A 276 3.86 -52.43 5.41
CA ARG A 276 3.61 -51.13 4.78
C ARG A 276 2.22 -51.12 4.15
N VAL A 277 1.44 -50.10 4.45
CA VAL A 277 0.11 -49.84 3.88
C VAL A 277 0.16 -48.52 3.14
N GLU A 278 -0.17 -48.55 1.86
CA GLU A 278 -0.42 -47.36 1.05
C GLU A 278 -1.92 -47.26 0.78
N GLN A 279 -2.54 -46.16 1.22
CA GLN A 279 -3.96 -45.90 1.01
C GLN A 279 -4.16 -44.40 0.77
N ARG A 280 -4.88 -44.03 -0.31
CA ARG A 280 -5.19 -42.63 -0.67
C ARG A 280 -3.95 -41.72 -0.86
N GLY A 281 -2.75 -42.28 -0.91
CA GLY A 281 -1.47 -41.58 -0.98
C GLY A 281 -0.79 -41.35 0.38
N ASP A 282 -1.45 -41.73 1.48
CA ASP A 282 -0.78 -41.86 2.78
C ASP A 282 0.08 -43.14 2.79
N ILE A 283 1.22 -43.06 3.48
CA ILE A 283 2.15 -44.18 3.67
C ILE A 283 2.21 -44.49 5.16
N LEU A 284 1.88 -45.71 5.54
CA LEU A 284 1.79 -46.17 6.93
C LEU A 284 2.66 -47.44 7.09
N GLU A 285 3.70 -47.40 7.91
CA GLU A 285 4.65 -48.50 8.11
C GLU A 285 4.61 -48.97 9.57
N GLY A 286 4.60 -50.27 9.87
CA GLY A 286 4.50 -50.76 11.24
C GLY A 286 4.89 -52.24 11.40
N SER A 287 4.79 -52.75 12.64
CA SER A 287 5.26 -54.11 12.97
C SER A 287 4.22 -55.21 12.74
N ARG A 288 2.94 -54.89 12.94
CA ARG A 288 1.80 -55.81 12.78
C ARG A 288 0.54 -55.04 12.41
N LEU A 289 -0.20 -55.54 11.43
CA LEU A 289 -1.50 -55.03 11.00
C LEU A 289 -2.56 -56.10 11.20
N LYS A 290 -3.75 -55.69 11.68
CA LYS A 290 -5.00 -56.41 11.44
C LYS A 290 -5.96 -55.44 10.78
N PHE A 291 -6.50 -55.78 9.62
CA PHE A 291 -7.34 -54.87 8.84
C PHE A 291 -8.42 -55.64 8.10
N ASN A 292 -9.67 -55.24 8.29
CA ASN A 292 -10.81 -55.80 7.59
C ASN A 292 -11.08 -54.99 6.31
N LEU A 293 -11.01 -55.62 5.14
CA LEU A 293 -11.15 -54.93 3.85
C LEU A 293 -12.57 -54.41 3.61
N ALA A 294 -13.60 -55.13 4.07
CA ALA A 294 -15.00 -54.75 3.90
C ALA A 294 -15.41 -53.53 4.75
N SER A 295 -15.14 -53.56 6.05
CA SER A 295 -15.49 -52.47 6.97
C SER A 295 -14.46 -51.33 6.99
N LYS A 296 -13.26 -51.57 6.43
CA LYS A 296 -12.09 -50.68 6.50
C LYS A 296 -11.68 -50.35 7.94
N THR A 297 -11.92 -51.28 8.88
CA THR A 297 -11.54 -51.14 10.30
C THR A 297 -10.36 -52.02 10.66
N GLY A 298 -9.52 -51.59 11.60
CA GLY A 298 -8.33 -52.34 11.96
C GLY A 298 -7.41 -51.65 12.96
N GLU A 299 -6.27 -52.27 13.21
CA GLU A 299 -5.18 -51.76 14.05
C GLU A 299 -3.81 -51.99 13.36
N LEU A 300 -2.94 -50.98 13.41
CA LEU A 300 -1.53 -51.05 13.02
C LEU A 300 -0.68 -50.70 14.25
N SER A 301 0.21 -51.62 14.63
CA SER A 301 1.10 -51.48 15.79
C SER A 301 2.38 -50.73 15.44
N GLN A 302 2.78 -49.81 16.32
CA GLN A 302 3.97 -48.96 16.20
C GLN A 302 4.09 -48.25 14.84
N PRO A 303 3.02 -47.59 14.34
CA PRO A 303 3.02 -46.98 13.02
C PRO A 303 3.99 -45.80 12.93
N ARG A 304 4.82 -45.79 11.89
CA ARG A 304 5.43 -44.59 11.30
C ARG A 304 4.56 -44.17 10.11
N TYR A 305 4.17 -42.91 10.05
CA TYR A 305 3.27 -42.43 9.00
C TYR A 305 3.82 -41.20 8.26
N GLN A 306 3.37 -41.07 7.01
CA GLN A 306 3.49 -39.87 6.18
C GLN A 306 2.12 -39.61 5.56
N LEU A 307 1.50 -38.48 5.91
CA LEU A 307 0.18 -38.08 5.42
C LEU A 307 0.34 -37.11 4.26
N LYS A 308 -0.28 -37.42 3.13
CA LYS A 308 -0.13 -36.66 1.88
C LYS A 308 -0.77 -35.28 1.99
N ASP A 309 -2.06 -35.23 2.34
CA ASP A 309 -2.85 -34.00 2.34
C ASP A 309 -2.36 -32.99 3.39
N ALA A 310 -1.83 -33.48 4.51
CA ALA A 310 -1.27 -32.66 5.59
C ALA A 310 0.22 -32.30 5.40
N SER A 311 0.91 -32.87 4.39
CA SER A 311 2.38 -32.77 4.22
C SER A 311 3.15 -32.99 5.53
N SER A 312 2.76 -34.03 6.27
CA SER A 312 3.19 -34.24 7.66
C SER A 312 3.65 -35.68 7.89
N ARG A 313 4.48 -35.86 8.91
CA ARG A 313 4.98 -37.18 9.34
C ARG A 313 4.88 -37.35 10.85
N GLY A 314 4.96 -38.59 11.29
CA GLY A 314 4.97 -38.92 12.70
C GLY A 314 5.21 -40.40 13.00
N TYR A 315 5.18 -40.71 14.28
CA TYR A 315 5.09 -42.07 14.81
C TYR A 315 3.97 -42.14 15.84
N ALA A 316 3.49 -43.35 16.17
CA ALA A 316 2.56 -43.58 17.27
C ALA A 316 2.79 -44.96 17.89
N ASP A 317 2.22 -45.22 19.06
CA ASP A 317 2.19 -46.57 19.64
C ASP A 317 1.21 -47.46 18.86
N MET A 318 0.07 -46.90 18.43
CA MET A 318 -1.00 -47.60 17.73
C MET A 318 -1.80 -46.65 16.84
N LEU A 319 -2.13 -47.10 15.62
CA LEU A 319 -3.13 -46.50 14.74
C LEU A 319 -4.33 -47.44 14.66
N MET A 320 -5.51 -46.94 14.98
CA MET A 320 -6.80 -47.57 14.72
C MET A 320 -7.43 -46.98 13.47
N PHE A 321 -7.87 -47.84 12.57
CA PHE A 321 -8.77 -47.49 11.47
C PHE A 321 -10.19 -47.65 12.02
N GLU A 322 -10.92 -46.56 12.23
CA GLU A 322 -12.27 -46.54 12.81
C GLU A 322 -13.37 -46.53 11.73
N GLY A 323 -13.02 -46.97 10.50
CA GLY A 323 -13.89 -47.04 9.32
C GLY A 323 -13.37 -46.17 8.17
N ASP A 324 -14.15 -46.08 7.10
CA ASP A 324 -13.73 -45.31 5.92
C ASP A 324 -13.45 -43.84 6.28
N ASN A 325 -12.32 -43.32 5.81
CA ASN A 325 -11.84 -41.96 6.07
C ASN A 325 -11.60 -41.57 7.56
N HIS A 326 -11.60 -42.50 8.52
CA HIS A 326 -11.37 -42.19 9.95
C HIS A 326 -10.12 -42.89 10.52
N TYR A 327 -9.12 -42.11 10.92
CA TYR A 327 -7.92 -42.60 11.62
C TYR A 327 -7.90 -42.12 13.06
N ARG A 328 -7.42 -42.98 13.97
CA ARG A 328 -7.17 -42.62 15.36
C ARG A 328 -5.82 -43.13 15.84
N PHE A 329 -4.94 -42.22 16.22
CA PHE A 329 -3.61 -42.52 16.74
C PHE A 329 -3.59 -42.37 18.27
N ARG A 330 -2.87 -43.27 18.94
CA ARG A 330 -2.58 -43.22 20.39
C ARG A 330 -1.10 -42.94 20.61
N GLN A 331 -0.78 -42.03 21.54
CA GLN A 331 0.59 -41.61 21.85
C GLN A 331 1.40 -41.29 20.59
N THR A 332 0.91 -40.30 19.82
CA THR A 332 1.47 -39.97 18.51
C THR A 332 2.27 -38.68 18.53
N THR A 333 3.28 -38.61 17.68
CA THR A 333 3.98 -37.39 17.31
C THR A 333 3.53 -36.88 15.95
N TYR A 334 3.52 -35.57 15.75
CA TYR A 334 3.21 -34.92 14.47
C TYR A 334 4.20 -33.80 14.20
N THR A 335 4.76 -33.75 12.99
CA THR A 335 5.60 -32.63 12.51
C THR A 335 5.52 -32.45 10.99
N THR A 336 5.75 -31.23 10.51
CA THR A 336 6.00 -30.92 9.08
C THR A 336 7.49 -30.85 8.76
N CYS A 337 8.38 -31.11 9.73
CA CYS A 337 9.82 -31.09 9.50
C CYS A 337 10.29 -32.23 8.57
N PRO A 338 11.32 -31.99 7.73
CA PRO A 338 11.89 -33.02 6.88
C PRO A 338 12.31 -34.28 7.66
N ALA A 339 12.41 -35.42 6.97
CA ALA A 339 12.91 -36.64 7.59
C ALA A 339 14.35 -36.44 8.12
N GLY A 340 14.57 -36.78 9.39
CA GLY A 340 15.86 -36.59 10.07
C GLY A 340 16.00 -35.26 10.84
N ASP A 341 14.99 -34.38 10.79
CA ASP A 341 14.93 -33.12 11.54
C ASP A 341 13.66 -33.11 12.40
N ASP A 342 13.79 -33.30 13.71
CA ASP A 342 12.68 -33.28 14.68
C ASP A 342 12.67 -31.99 15.53
N ASP A 343 13.13 -30.87 14.95
CA ASP A 343 13.27 -29.58 15.64
C ASP A 343 11.99 -29.07 16.30
N TRP A 344 10.82 -29.48 15.79
CA TRP A 344 9.58 -29.41 16.55
C TRP A 344 8.71 -30.65 16.35
N LEU A 345 8.01 -31.05 17.43
CA LEU A 345 7.09 -32.17 17.48
C LEU A 345 5.86 -31.80 18.32
N LEU A 346 4.66 -32.13 17.84
CA LEU A 346 3.45 -32.19 18.66
C LEU A 346 3.31 -33.61 19.22
N ASN A 347 3.51 -33.78 20.52
CA ASN A 347 3.21 -35.03 21.22
C ASN A 347 1.73 -35.03 21.64
N VAL A 348 0.97 -36.05 21.24
CA VAL A 348 -0.50 -36.11 21.37
C VAL A 348 -0.92 -37.46 21.93
N ALA A 349 -1.65 -37.47 23.05
CA ALA A 349 -2.08 -38.73 23.66
C ALA A 349 -3.17 -39.47 22.86
N ASP A 350 -4.09 -38.72 22.22
CA ASP A 350 -5.17 -39.22 21.38
C ASP A 350 -5.41 -38.22 20.23
N LEU A 351 -5.14 -38.64 18.99
CA LEU A 351 -5.37 -37.86 17.77
C LEU A 351 -6.40 -38.58 16.90
N GLN A 352 -7.45 -37.88 16.50
CA GLN A 352 -8.51 -38.37 15.62
C GLN A 352 -8.53 -37.53 14.34
N LEU A 353 -8.39 -38.15 13.17
CA LEU A 353 -8.45 -37.51 11.86
C LEU A 353 -9.67 -38.00 11.08
N ASP A 354 -10.61 -37.10 10.82
CA ASP A 354 -11.76 -37.29 9.93
C ASP A 354 -11.41 -36.70 8.56
N HIS A 355 -11.23 -37.55 7.54
CA HIS A 355 -10.87 -37.15 6.17
C HIS A 355 -12.08 -36.73 5.33
N ASN A 356 -13.30 -36.99 5.77
CA ASN A 356 -14.50 -36.45 5.12
C ASN A 356 -14.63 -34.95 5.43
N LYS A 357 -14.33 -34.56 6.68
CA LYS A 357 -14.34 -33.17 7.15
C LYS A 357 -12.97 -32.49 7.10
N LYS A 358 -11.90 -33.24 6.78
CA LYS A 358 -10.48 -32.81 6.86
C LYS A 358 -10.11 -32.17 8.22
N VAL A 359 -10.66 -32.76 9.28
CA VAL A 359 -10.60 -32.26 10.66
C VAL A 359 -9.74 -33.18 11.52
N GLY A 360 -8.74 -32.59 12.20
CA GLY A 360 -8.00 -33.24 13.27
C GLY A 360 -8.47 -32.79 14.65
N THR A 361 -8.79 -33.72 15.54
CA THR A 361 -9.06 -33.48 16.97
C THR A 361 -7.97 -34.15 17.80
N ALA A 362 -7.30 -33.39 18.67
CA ALA A 362 -6.17 -33.84 19.46
C ALA A 362 -6.40 -33.59 20.95
N ARG A 363 -5.99 -34.52 21.82
CA ARG A 363 -6.11 -34.41 23.30
C ARG A 363 -4.75 -34.55 23.98
N ASN A 364 -4.58 -33.80 25.07
CA ASN A 364 -3.34 -33.68 25.86
C ASN A 364 -2.12 -33.44 24.95
N VAL A 365 -2.15 -32.32 24.24
CA VAL A 365 -1.11 -31.98 23.26
C VAL A 365 0.01 -31.19 23.91
N LYS A 366 1.24 -31.63 23.69
CA LYS A 366 2.48 -31.02 24.18
C LYS A 366 3.39 -30.73 22.97
N LEU A 367 3.46 -29.45 22.59
CA LEU A 367 4.40 -28.97 21.58
C LEU A 367 5.79 -28.84 22.19
N THR A 368 6.73 -29.61 21.65
CA THR A 368 8.16 -29.51 21.96
C THR A 368 8.90 -28.85 20.81
N PHE A 369 9.80 -27.93 21.13
CA PHE A 369 10.74 -27.31 20.20
C PHE A 369 12.16 -27.56 20.74
N LYS A 370 13.02 -28.20 19.96
CA LYS A 370 14.35 -28.70 20.40
C LYS A 370 14.25 -29.45 21.74
N ASP A 371 13.34 -30.42 21.80
CA ASP A 371 12.96 -31.22 22.99
C ASP A 371 12.38 -30.44 24.20
N VAL A 372 12.41 -29.10 24.19
CA VAL A 372 11.84 -28.26 25.24
C VAL A 372 10.33 -28.07 25.02
N PRO A 373 9.45 -28.40 25.98
CA PRO A 373 8.03 -28.12 25.86
C PRO A 373 7.75 -26.62 25.95
N ILE A 374 7.15 -26.06 24.90
CA ILE A 374 6.82 -24.63 24.80
C ILE A 374 5.32 -24.34 24.91
N LEU A 375 4.46 -25.32 24.64
CA LEU A 375 3.01 -25.19 24.76
C LEU A 375 2.37 -26.52 25.17
N TYR A 376 1.41 -26.45 26.09
CA TYR A 376 0.49 -27.54 26.41
C TYR A 376 -0.95 -27.09 26.19
N THR A 377 -1.78 -27.94 25.61
CA THR A 377 -3.24 -27.78 25.62
C THR A 377 -3.94 -29.11 25.92
N PRO A 378 -4.95 -29.15 26.81
CA PRO A 378 -5.72 -30.37 27.07
C PRO A 378 -6.50 -30.84 25.83
N TRP A 379 -6.84 -29.92 24.92
CA TRP A 379 -7.58 -30.22 23.69
C TRP A 379 -7.25 -29.21 22.59
N MET A 380 -7.13 -29.69 21.36
CA MET A 380 -6.90 -28.90 20.16
C MET A 380 -7.77 -29.46 19.03
N ASN A 381 -8.26 -28.58 18.15
CA ASN A 381 -9.05 -28.96 16.99
C ASN A 381 -8.59 -28.14 15.78
N PHE A 382 -8.00 -28.80 14.79
CA PHE A 382 -7.33 -28.16 13.64
C PHE A 382 -7.88 -28.65 12.30
N SER A 383 -7.65 -27.90 11.24
CA SER A 383 -7.91 -28.29 9.86
C SER A 383 -6.56 -28.59 9.21
N TYR A 384 -6.44 -29.72 8.52
CA TYR A 384 -5.21 -30.09 7.81
C TYR A 384 -5.32 -29.95 6.28
N SER A 385 -6.43 -29.40 5.79
CA SER A 385 -6.65 -29.05 4.38
C SER A 385 -6.60 -27.54 4.10
N GLY A 386 -6.40 -26.71 5.14
CA GLY A 386 -6.54 -25.26 5.05
C GLY A 386 -7.98 -24.74 5.13
N GLU A 387 -8.98 -25.60 5.28
CA GLU A 387 -10.39 -25.18 5.45
C GLU A 387 -10.63 -24.44 6.77
N ARG A 388 -11.47 -23.39 6.74
CA ARG A 388 -11.72 -22.48 7.87
C ARG A 388 -12.39 -23.19 9.04
N LYS A 389 -11.92 -22.96 10.26
CA LYS A 389 -12.41 -23.67 11.44
C LYS A 389 -12.24 -22.88 12.73
N SER A 390 -13.26 -22.87 13.57
CA SER A 390 -13.26 -22.21 14.88
C SER A 390 -12.29 -22.87 15.87
N GLY A 391 -11.54 -22.06 16.63
CA GLY A 391 -10.56 -22.53 17.60
C GLY A 391 -9.67 -21.42 18.14
N LEU A 392 -8.83 -21.76 19.13
CA LEU A 392 -7.76 -20.88 19.58
C LEU A 392 -6.67 -20.80 18.50
N LEU A 393 -6.26 -19.57 18.19
CA LEU A 393 -5.07 -19.32 17.37
C LEU A 393 -3.81 -19.27 18.25
N ALA A 394 -2.67 -19.19 17.60
CA ALA A 394 -1.38 -19.04 18.25
C ALA A 394 -1.33 -17.78 19.14
N PRO A 395 -0.86 -17.89 20.40
CA PRO A 395 -0.67 -16.72 21.25
C PRO A 395 0.50 -15.86 20.77
N VAL A 396 0.28 -14.54 20.74
CA VAL A 396 1.25 -13.54 20.30
C VAL A 396 1.81 -12.83 21.53
N TYR A 397 3.11 -12.98 21.77
CA TYR A 397 3.84 -12.32 22.85
C TYR A 397 4.60 -11.09 22.34
N GLY A 398 4.75 -10.04 23.13
CA GLY A 398 5.47 -8.83 22.71
C GLY A 398 6.06 -8.04 23.87
N THR A 399 6.85 -7.02 23.55
CA THR A 399 7.33 -6.04 24.52
C THR A 399 7.40 -4.64 23.91
N ASN A 400 6.85 -3.66 24.61
CA ASN A 400 6.83 -2.25 24.19
C ASN A 400 6.96 -1.37 25.44
N VAL A 401 7.73 -0.29 25.35
CA VAL A 401 8.00 0.63 26.47
C VAL A 401 6.72 1.18 27.11
N ARG A 402 5.64 1.41 26.33
CA ARG A 402 4.36 2.00 26.78
C ARG A 402 3.41 1.01 27.47
N THR A 403 3.38 -0.23 27.01
CA THR A 403 2.44 -1.28 27.45
C THR A 403 3.07 -2.34 28.36
N GLY A 404 4.41 -2.45 28.32
CA GLY A 404 5.18 -3.45 29.06
C GLY A 404 5.34 -4.75 28.29
N LEU A 405 5.31 -5.87 29.02
CA LEU A 405 5.20 -7.20 28.44
C LEU A 405 3.76 -7.43 27.97
N GLU A 406 3.59 -7.96 26.77
CA GLU A 406 2.30 -8.23 26.17
C GLU A 406 2.10 -9.72 25.88
N ALA A 407 0.88 -10.22 26.08
CA ALA A 407 0.44 -11.54 25.64
C ALA A 407 -0.99 -11.44 25.07
N THR A 408 -1.18 -11.83 23.81
CA THR A 408 -2.47 -11.81 23.13
C THR A 408 -2.90 -13.23 22.81
N VAL A 409 -4.09 -13.64 23.26
CA VAL A 409 -4.67 -14.95 22.99
C VAL A 409 -5.88 -14.77 22.06
N PRO A 410 -5.79 -15.10 20.76
CA PRO A 410 -6.89 -14.96 19.83
C PRO A 410 -7.75 -16.23 19.78
N PHE A 411 -9.07 -16.07 19.80
CA PHE A 411 -10.04 -17.11 19.47
C PHE A 411 -10.70 -16.75 18.13
N TYR A 412 -10.53 -17.61 17.13
CA TYR A 412 -11.19 -17.49 15.84
C TYR A 412 -12.51 -18.27 15.83
N TRP A 413 -13.55 -17.65 15.30
CA TRP A 413 -14.89 -18.20 15.18
C TRP A 413 -15.33 -18.13 13.72
N ASN A 414 -15.28 -19.26 13.04
CA ASN A 414 -15.92 -19.44 11.75
C ASN A 414 -17.43 -19.60 11.99
N ILE A 415 -18.21 -18.54 11.72
CA ILE A 415 -19.66 -18.50 11.98
C ILE A 415 -20.41 -19.11 10.79
N ALA A 416 -20.01 -18.75 9.57
CA ALA A 416 -20.47 -19.32 8.31
C ALA A 416 -19.38 -19.12 7.23
N PRO A 417 -19.46 -19.75 6.05
CA PRO A 417 -18.45 -19.58 4.99
C PRO A 417 -18.15 -18.12 4.62
N ASN A 418 -19.11 -17.23 4.85
CA ASN A 418 -19.08 -15.82 4.49
C ASN A 418 -19.11 -14.85 5.71
N TYR A 419 -19.04 -15.36 6.94
CA TYR A 419 -18.95 -14.56 8.18
C TYR A 419 -17.96 -15.18 9.16
N ASP A 420 -17.00 -14.40 9.67
CA ASP A 420 -16.14 -14.83 10.76
C ASP A 420 -15.87 -13.74 11.79
N ALA A 421 -15.46 -14.17 12.99
CA ALA A 421 -15.04 -13.29 14.07
C ALA A 421 -13.71 -13.75 14.66
N THR A 422 -12.90 -12.82 15.17
CA THR A 422 -11.73 -13.09 16.00
C THR A 422 -11.84 -12.27 17.28
N ILE A 423 -11.90 -12.92 18.43
CA ILE A 423 -11.97 -12.29 19.75
C ILE A 423 -10.63 -12.54 20.43
N SER A 424 -9.89 -11.49 20.75
CA SER A 424 -8.53 -11.59 21.28
C SER A 424 -8.43 -10.92 22.65
N ALA A 425 -7.99 -11.67 23.66
CA ALA A 425 -7.63 -11.11 24.96
C ALA A 425 -6.16 -10.68 24.94
N ARG A 426 -5.88 -9.37 24.94
CA ARG A 426 -4.54 -8.77 24.97
C ARG A 426 -4.22 -8.27 26.38
N MET A 427 -3.37 -9.02 27.07
CA MET A 427 -2.86 -8.70 28.40
C MET A 427 -1.60 -7.85 28.25
N MET A 428 -1.53 -6.72 28.96
CA MET A 428 -0.43 -5.74 28.92
C MET A 428 0.03 -5.41 30.33
N SER A 429 1.29 -5.68 30.66
CA SER A 429 1.77 -5.64 32.05
C SER A 429 1.75 -4.26 32.71
N LYS A 430 1.61 -3.17 31.94
CA LYS A 430 1.45 -1.78 32.44
C LYS A 430 0.05 -1.20 32.28
N ARG A 431 -0.82 -1.80 31.45
CA ARG A 431 -2.11 -1.22 31.04
C ARG A 431 -3.33 -2.05 31.45
N GLY A 432 -3.17 -3.33 31.76
CA GLY A 432 -4.29 -4.24 32.04
C GLY A 432 -4.65 -5.12 30.84
N ILE A 433 -5.93 -5.53 30.76
CA ILE A 433 -6.41 -6.47 29.73
C ILE A 433 -7.38 -5.76 28.80
N SER A 434 -7.05 -5.70 27.51
CA SER A 434 -7.99 -5.29 26.46
C SER A 434 -8.61 -6.49 25.75
N ILE A 435 -9.86 -6.34 25.32
CA ILE A 435 -10.54 -7.27 24.41
C ILE A 435 -10.58 -6.62 23.03
N ASN A 436 -9.92 -7.25 22.08
CA ASN A 436 -9.77 -6.80 20.70
C ASN A 436 -10.63 -7.71 19.81
N ASN A 437 -11.63 -7.15 19.15
CA ASN A 437 -12.60 -7.89 18.35
C ASN A 437 -12.46 -7.51 16.89
N GLU A 438 -12.42 -8.51 16.01
CA GLU A 438 -12.54 -8.37 14.56
C GLU A 438 -13.75 -9.18 14.10
N PHE A 439 -14.63 -8.60 13.31
CA PHE A 439 -15.75 -9.29 12.66
C PHE A 439 -15.68 -8.99 11.16
N ARG A 440 -15.59 -10.01 10.33
CA ARG A 440 -15.51 -9.87 8.87
C ARG A 440 -16.68 -10.56 8.20
N TYR A 441 -17.09 -9.98 7.09
CA TYR A 441 -18.25 -10.45 6.37
C TYR A 441 -18.05 -10.26 4.86
N LEU A 442 -18.63 -11.20 4.09
CA LEU A 442 -18.60 -11.21 2.64
C LEU A 442 -19.96 -11.66 2.10
N GLY A 443 -20.36 -11.12 0.96
CA GLY A 443 -21.50 -11.53 0.18
C GLY A 443 -21.25 -11.18 -1.29
N GLU A 444 -22.15 -11.57 -2.18
CA GLU A 444 -22.00 -11.33 -3.63
C GLU A 444 -21.92 -9.83 -3.98
N LYS A 445 -22.57 -9.00 -3.18
CA LYS A 445 -22.72 -7.55 -3.41
C LYS A 445 -22.09 -6.69 -2.33
N TRP A 446 -21.54 -7.26 -1.27
CA TRP A 446 -21.02 -6.47 -0.15
C TRP A 446 -19.89 -7.19 0.55
N SER A 447 -18.98 -6.43 1.14
CA SER A 447 -17.86 -6.95 1.93
C SER A 447 -17.47 -5.94 2.99
N GLY A 448 -16.83 -6.40 4.06
CA GLY A 448 -16.39 -5.47 5.08
C GLY A 448 -15.84 -6.12 6.34
N ALA A 449 -15.38 -5.25 7.23
CA ALA A 449 -14.84 -5.61 8.53
C ALA A 449 -15.23 -4.56 9.57
N VAL A 450 -15.46 -5.03 10.80
CA VAL A 450 -15.65 -4.23 12.00
C VAL A 450 -14.56 -4.61 12.99
N LEU A 451 -13.77 -3.64 13.41
CA LEU A 451 -12.84 -3.74 14.53
C LEU A 451 -13.44 -3.01 15.74
N GLY A 452 -13.41 -3.66 16.89
CA GLY A 452 -13.85 -3.12 18.17
C GLY A 452 -12.88 -3.50 19.28
N ASP A 453 -12.04 -2.54 19.68
CA ASP A 453 -11.10 -2.70 20.79
C ASP A 453 -11.68 -2.03 22.06
N ILE A 454 -11.62 -2.70 23.21
CA ILE A 454 -11.97 -2.11 24.51
C ILE A 454 -10.96 -2.52 25.60
N LEU A 455 -10.46 -1.52 26.32
CA LEU A 455 -9.69 -1.64 27.56
C LEU A 455 -10.55 -1.04 28.69
N PRO A 456 -11.28 -1.86 29.46
CA PRO A 456 -12.27 -1.35 30.42
C PRO A 456 -11.68 -0.44 31.51
N ASN A 457 -10.45 -0.72 31.95
CA ASN A 457 -9.70 0.04 32.93
C ASN A 457 -8.20 0.03 32.56
N ASP A 458 -7.70 1.11 31.95
CA ASP A 458 -6.25 1.32 31.75
C ASP A 458 -5.59 1.63 33.10
N TRP A 459 -4.70 0.76 33.57
CA TRP A 459 -4.08 0.90 34.89
C TRP A 459 -3.23 2.16 35.09
N GLU A 460 -2.78 2.82 34.01
CA GLU A 460 -1.99 4.04 34.10
C GLU A 460 -2.86 5.31 34.04
N THR A 461 -3.96 5.30 33.27
CA THR A 461 -4.84 6.47 33.12
C THR A 461 -6.14 6.39 33.94
N GLN A 462 -6.46 5.23 34.50
CA GLN A 462 -7.71 4.93 35.25
C GLN A 462 -8.98 5.25 34.44
N THR A 463 -8.95 5.02 33.12
CA THR A 463 -10.07 5.29 32.20
C THR A 463 -10.39 4.09 31.31
N THR A 464 -11.65 4.01 30.86
CA THR A 464 -12.06 3.11 29.77
C THR A 464 -11.57 3.66 28.44
N ARG A 465 -10.72 2.90 27.74
CA ARG A 465 -10.18 3.28 26.42
C ARG A 465 -10.70 2.33 25.36
N TRP A 466 -11.03 2.83 24.18
CA TRP A 466 -11.65 2.03 23.13
C TRP A 466 -11.37 2.57 21.73
N ARG A 467 -11.54 1.70 20.75
CA ARG A 467 -11.46 2.02 19.32
C ARG A 467 -12.54 1.28 18.56
N THR A 468 -13.12 1.95 17.57
CA THR A 468 -13.90 1.30 16.52
C THR A 468 -13.35 1.67 15.14
N SER A 469 -13.39 0.71 14.22
CA SER A 469 -13.10 0.90 12.82
C SER A 469 -14.10 0.06 12.03
N VAL A 470 -14.85 0.67 11.12
CA VAL A 470 -15.80 -0.02 10.24
C VAL A 470 -15.42 0.29 8.81
N ALA A 471 -15.16 -0.76 8.03
CA ALA A 471 -15.02 -0.68 6.58
C ALA A 471 -16.12 -1.52 5.94
N HIS A 472 -16.89 -0.94 5.03
CA HIS A 472 -17.95 -1.59 4.28
C HIS A 472 -17.91 -1.11 2.82
N ASP A 473 -17.86 -2.04 1.88
CA ASP A 473 -18.02 -1.77 0.45
C ASP A 473 -19.28 -2.52 -0.04
N HIS A 474 -20.11 -1.86 -0.87
CA HIS A 474 -21.39 -2.38 -1.34
C HIS A 474 -21.62 -2.04 -2.82
N ASN A 475 -22.01 -3.01 -3.63
CA ASN A 475 -22.49 -2.84 -4.99
C ASN A 475 -24.01 -3.05 -5.02
N PHE A 476 -24.77 -1.96 -5.00
CA PHE A 476 -26.23 -2.01 -5.01
C PHE A 476 -26.78 -2.50 -6.36
N GLY A 477 -25.96 -2.47 -7.42
CA GLY A 477 -26.35 -2.77 -8.78
C GLY A 477 -26.84 -1.53 -9.53
N ALA A 478 -27.25 -1.71 -10.80
CA ALA A 478 -27.74 -0.64 -11.68
C ALA A 478 -26.80 0.59 -11.80
N GLY A 479 -25.49 0.40 -11.57
CA GLY A 479 -24.47 1.47 -11.59
C GLY A 479 -24.14 2.06 -10.22
N PHE A 480 -24.89 1.74 -9.16
CA PHE A 480 -24.68 2.24 -7.81
C PHE A 480 -23.71 1.36 -6.99
N ALA A 481 -22.71 2.00 -6.38
CA ALA A 481 -21.84 1.37 -5.39
C ALA A 481 -21.56 2.34 -4.23
N GLY A 482 -21.61 1.86 -2.99
CA GLY A 482 -21.33 2.63 -1.78
C GLY A 482 -20.11 2.11 -1.02
N ARG A 483 -19.49 3.01 -0.27
CA ARG A 483 -18.40 2.70 0.66
C ARG A 483 -18.62 3.46 1.96
N PHE A 484 -18.42 2.81 3.11
CA PHE A 484 -18.47 3.42 4.43
C PHE A 484 -17.19 3.07 5.19
N ASP A 485 -16.51 4.09 5.70
CA ASP A 485 -15.20 3.97 6.34
C ASP A 485 -15.20 4.89 7.58
N TYR A 486 -15.38 4.31 8.76
CA TYR A 486 -15.60 5.02 10.01
C TYR A 486 -14.58 4.61 11.05
N ASN A 487 -13.74 5.55 11.46
CA ASN A 487 -12.69 5.33 12.46
C ASN A 487 -12.87 6.30 13.63
N ARG A 488 -12.89 5.77 14.86
CA ARG A 488 -13.00 6.57 16.08
C ARG A 488 -12.27 5.92 17.25
N VAL A 489 -11.70 6.74 18.12
CA VAL A 489 -11.06 6.34 19.39
C VAL A 489 -11.61 7.14 20.57
N SER A 490 -11.43 6.60 21.77
CA SER A 490 -11.81 7.23 23.05
C SER A 490 -11.12 8.57 23.30
N ASP A 491 -9.83 8.66 22.97
CA ASP A 491 -8.93 9.73 23.40
C ASP A 491 -7.76 9.92 22.43
N ASP A 492 -7.17 11.12 22.42
CA ASP A 492 -6.09 11.47 21.50
C ASP A 492 -4.75 10.76 21.79
N ALA A 493 -4.61 10.12 22.96
CA ALA A 493 -3.42 9.36 23.29
C ALA A 493 -3.51 7.88 22.82
N TYR A 494 -4.69 7.40 22.40
CA TYR A 494 -4.99 5.99 22.19
C TYR A 494 -3.93 5.25 21.36
N PHE A 495 -3.64 5.73 20.15
CA PHE A 495 -2.68 5.08 19.28
C PHE A 495 -1.23 5.24 19.73
N ARG A 496 -0.89 6.32 20.42
CA ARG A 496 0.47 6.60 20.94
C ARG A 496 0.83 5.67 22.09
N ASP A 497 -0.16 5.26 22.89
CA ASP A 497 0.05 4.43 24.07
C ASP A 497 -0.19 2.93 23.80
N LEU A 498 -1.26 2.60 23.06
CA LEU A 498 -1.72 1.22 22.86
C LEU A 498 -1.35 0.65 21.48
N GLY A 499 -0.88 1.48 20.55
CA GLY A 499 -0.45 1.07 19.21
C GLY A 499 0.78 0.15 19.25
N ASN A 500 0.76 -0.90 18.42
CA ASN A 500 1.83 -1.90 18.34
C ASN A 500 2.74 -1.74 17.12
N ASN A 501 2.53 -0.71 16.29
CA ASN A 501 3.32 -0.44 15.09
C ASN A 501 3.28 1.05 14.70
N LEU A 502 4.26 1.48 13.90
CA LEU A 502 4.45 2.87 13.46
C LEU A 502 3.26 3.45 12.66
N ASN A 503 2.53 2.65 11.88
CA ASN A 503 1.39 3.17 11.10
C ASN A 503 0.25 3.60 12.04
N LEU A 504 0.03 2.87 13.14
CA LEU A 504 -0.96 3.27 14.13
C LEU A 504 -0.49 4.49 14.93
N THR A 505 0.72 4.47 15.48
CA THR A 505 1.23 5.53 16.36
C THR A 505 1.45 6.89 15.66
N SER A 506 1.53 6.92 14.32
CA SER A 506 1.68 8.15 13.53
C SER A 506 0.38 8.72 12.96
N ARG A 507 -0.81 8.19 13.31
CA ARG A 507 -2.10 8.69 12.80
C ARG A 507 -2.53 9.97 13.50
N THR A 508 -2.69 11.04 12.73
CA THR A 508 -3.22 12.33 13.19
C THR A 508 -4.69 12.54 12.81
N ASN A 509 -5.16 12.00 11.67
CA ASN A 509 -6.55 12.14 11.24
C ASN A 509 -7.23 10.76 11.13
N LEU A 510 -8.37 10.59 11.80
CA LEU A 510 -9.20 9.39 11.69
C LEU A 510 -10.41 9.68 10.80
N LEU A 511 -10.40 9.06 9.62
CA LEU A 511 -11.40 9.24 8.59
C LEU A 511 -12.77 8.68 9.02
N GLN A 512 -13.81 9.49 8.84
CA GLN A 512 -15.21 9.16 9.07
C GLN A 512 -16.00 9.58 7.83
N GLN A 513 -16.19 8.65 6.88
CA GLN A 513 -16.81 8.94 5.60
C GLN A 513 -17.88 7.92 5.19
N GLY A 514 -18.87 8.41 4.45
CA GLY A 514 -19.78 7.61 3.64
C GLY A 514 -19.76 8.12 2.21
N VAL A 515 -19.59 7.23 1.24
CA VAL A 515 -19.53 7.51 -0.19
C VAL A 515 -20.62 6.71 -0.89
N VAL A 516 -21.34 7.34 -1.82
CA VAL A 516 -22.22 6.66 -2.77
C VAL A 516 -21.87 7.15 -4.16
N THR A 517 -21.45 6.22 -5.01
CA THR A 517 -21.10 6.45 -6.41
C THR A 517 -22.19 5.89 -7.32
N TYR A 518 -22.44 6.58 -8.42
CA TYR A 518 -23.27 6.14 -9.53
C TYR A 518 -22.46 6.25 -10.82
N ASN A 519 -22.27 5.12 -11.50
CA ASN A 519 -21.50 5.01 -12.73
C ASN A 519 -22.41 4.51 -13.85
N ARG A 520 -22.45 5.23 -14.98
CA ARG A 520 -23.23 4.86 -16.17
C ARG A 520 -22.46 5.18 -17.44
N ALA A 521 -22.58 4.32 -18.45
CA ALA A 521 -22.14 4.65 -19.81
C ALA A 521 -23.10 5.66 -20.47
N LEU A 522 -22.55 6.56 -21.30
CA LEU A 522 -23.27 7.55 -22.10
C LEU A 522 -23.14 7.19 -23.59
N GLY A 523 -23.84 6.12 -23.99
CA GLY A 523 -23.56 5.42 -25.25
C GLY A 523 -22.27 4.61 -25.16
N GLU A 524 -21.62 4.35 -26.29
CA GLU A 524 -20.39 3.55 -26.36
C GLU A 524 -19.17 4.36 -25.86
N ASP A 525 -19.02 5.60 -26.34
CA ASP A 525 -17.81 6.44 -26.12
C ASP A 525 -17.97 7.47 -24.99
N GLY A 526 -18.72 7.14 -23.93
CA GLY A 526 -19.05 8.12 -22.89
C GLY A 526 -19.29 7.55 -21.51
N THR A 527 -19.02 8.35 -20.49
CA THR A 527 -19.14 7.98 -19.08
C THR A 527 -19.76 9.11 -18.25
N LEU A 528 -20.58 8.71 -17.29
CA LEU A 528 -21.11 9.55 -16.22
C LEU A 528 -20.74 8.92 -14.88
N ASN A 529 -19.95 9.63 -14.08
CA ASN A 529 -19.75 9.36 -12.67
C ASN A 529 -20.46 10.46 -11.85
N VAL A 530 -21.25 10.06 -10.86
CA VAL A 530 -21.75 10.94 -9.80
C VAL A 530 -21.32 10.36 -8.47
N THR A 531 -20.64 11.14 -7.64
CA THR A 531 -20.12 10.74 -6.34
C THR A 531 -20.68 11.65 -5.26
N SER A 532 -21.53 11.11 -4.40
CA SER A 532 -22.00 11.72 -3.16
C SER A 532 -21.12 11.29 -2.00
N LEU A 533 -20.69 12.23 -1.17
CA LEU A 533 -19.74 12.06 -0.08
C LEU A 533 -20.26 12.79 1.16
N VAL A 534 -20.23 12.13 2.31
CA VAL A 534 -20.23 12.79 3.63
C VAL A 534 -18.90 12.46 4.30
N GLN A 535 -18.17 13.47 4.76
CA GLN A 535 -16.82 13.31 5.30
C GLN A 535 -16.60 14.18 6.53
N SER A 536 -16.06 13.56 7.57
CA SER A 536 -15.54 14.21 8.78
C SER A 536 -14.27 13.50 9.21
N PHE A 537 -13.53 14.10 10.13
CA PHE A 537 -12.37 13.51 10.77
C PHE A 537 -12.48 13.63 12.29
N GLN A 538 -11.94 12.65 13.02
CA GLN A 538 -11.45 12.88 14.38
C GLN A 538 -9.96 13.19 14.28
N THR A 539 -9.59 14.45 14.48
CA THR A 539 -8.19 14.89 14.49
C THR A 539 -7.62 14.70 15.89
N ILE A 540 -6.60 13.86 15.98
CA ILE A 540 -5.88 13.46 17.18
C ILE A 540 -4.93 14.57 17.60
N GLN A 541 -5.20 15.21 18.73
CA GLN A 541 -4.42 16.34 19.22
C GLN A 541 -3.22 15.92 20.09
N ASP A 542 -2.06 16.53 19.87
CA ASP A 542 -0.97 16.53 20.84
C ASP A 542 -0.93 17.89 21.56
N PRO A 543 -1.07 17.96 22.90
CA PRO A 543 -1.00 19.22 23.63
C PRO A 543 0.31 20.01 23.44
N LEU A 544 1.39 19.36 23.01
CA LEU A 544 2.68 20.00 22.71
C LEU A 544 2.79 20.48 21.26
N ALA A 545 1.89 20.05 20.38
CA ALA A 545 1.87 20.36 18.95
C ALA A 545 0.42 20.28 18.42
N PRO A 546 -0.46 21.23 18.80
CA PRO A 546 -1.85 21.21 18.36
C PRO A 546 -1.95 21.39 16.84
N ILE A 547 -2.85 20.66 16.22
CA ILE A 547 -3.06 20.66 14.77
C ILE A 547 -4.46 21.12 14.41
N VAL A 548 -4.57 22.00 13.40
CA VAL A 548 -5.86 22.52 12.93
C VAL A 548 -6.65 21.36 12.29
N PRO A 549 -7.88 21.09 12.73
CA PRO A 549 -8.70 20.03 12.12
C PRO A 549 -8.98 20.31 10.63
N PRO A 550 -9.09 19.28 9.77
CA PRO A 550 -9.57 19.47 8.41
C PRO A 550 -11.05 19.90 8.36
N TYR A 551 -11.44 20.60 7.29
CA TYR A 551 -12.85 20.88 7.00
C TYR A 551 -13.66 19.58 6.86
N LYS A 552 -14.87 19.57 7.43
CA LYS A 552 -15.89 18.55 7.17
C LYS A 552 -16.62 18.89 5.88
N ARG A 553 -17.02 17.86 5.11
CA ARG A 553 -17.78 17.99 3.86
C ARG A 553 -19.12 17.29 4.04
N LEU A 554 -20.18 18.06 4.28
CA LEU A 554 -21.45 17.57 4.82
C LEU A 554 -22.66 18.19 4.09
N PRO A 555 -23.01 17.71 2.88
CA PRO A 555 -22.31 16.72 2.06
C PRO A 555 -21.45 17.38 0.96
N GLN A 556 -20.83 16.56 0.12
CA GLN A 556 -20.29 16.90 -1.20
C GLN A 556 -20.98 16.02 -2.25
N VAL A 557 -21.35 16.59 -3.39
CA VAL A 557 -21.83 15.88 -4.59
C VAL A 557 -21.02 16.34 -5.78
N ALA A 558 -20.18 15.45 -6.30
CA ALA A 558 -19.40 15.66 -7.52
C ALA A 558 -20.02 14.89 -8.69
N MET A 559 -19.93 15.45 -9.89
CA MET A 559 -20.37 14.86 -11.14
C MET A 559 -19.25 15.06 -12.17
N ILE A 560 -18.87 13.99 -12.85
CA ILE A 560 -17.93 14.01 -13.96
C ILE A 560 -18.60 13.30 -15.12
N ALA A 561 -18.80 14.02 -16.22
CA ALA A 561 -19.35 13.47 -17.46
C ALA A 561 -18.34 13.68 -18.59
N ASN A 562 -18.00 12.60 -19.29
CA ASN A 562 -17.14 12.63 -20.48
C ASN A 562 -17.89 12.02 -21.65
N LYS A 563 -17.80 12.63 -22.83
CA LYS A 563 -18.28 12.04 -24.08
C LYS A 563 -17.27 12.33 -25.19
N SER A 564 -16.63 11.28 -25.68
CA SER A 564 -15.66 11.37 -26.77
C SER A 564 -16.33 11.34 -28.15
N ASP A 565 -15.56 11.78 -29.13
CA ASP A 565 -15.88 11.81 -30.57
C ASP A 565 -17.24 12.46 -30.93
N VAL A 566 -17.61 13.52 -30.23
CA VAL A 566 -18.74 14.36 -30.62
C VAL A 566 -18.28 15.29 -31.73
N LEU A 567 -18.47 14.87 -32.99
CA LEU A 567 -17.97 15.58 -34.18
C LEU A 567 -16.43 15.75 -34.15
N GLY A 568 -15.70 14.71 -33.73
CA GLY A 568 -14.25 14.75 -33.54
C GLY A 568 -13.77 15.47 -32.27
N MET A 569 -14.68 15.96 -31.43
CA MET A 569 -14.35 16.63 -30.16
C MET A 569 -14.64 15.75 -28.94
N ASP A 570 -13.79 15.82 -27.94
CA ASP A 570 -14.05 15.29 -26.61
C ASP A 570 -14.73 16.38 -25.75
N LEU A 571 -15.91 16.07 -25.23
CA LEU A 571 -16.65 16.91 -24.28
C LEU A 571 -16.42 16.40 -22.86
N ASN A 572 -16.04 17.28 -21.94
CA ASN A 572 -15.87 16.98 -20.52
C ASN A 572 -16.61 18.02 -19.67
N PHE A 573 -17.37 17.57 -18.68
CA PHE A 573 -18.04 18.41 -17.70
C PHE A 573 -17.76 17.93 -16.28
N ILE A 574 -17.22 18.83 -15.45
CA ILE A 574 -17.10 18.65 -14.01
C ILE A 574 -18.11 19.57 -13.31
N GLY A 575 -19.00 19.00 -12.51
CA GLY A 575 -19.86 19.69 -11.56
C GLY A 575 -19.50 19.29 -10.12
N ASN A 576 -19.47 20.22 -9.18
CA ASN A 576 -19.25 19.91 -7.77
C ASN A 576 -20.02 20.89 -6.88
N TRP A 577 -20.95 20.37 -6.07
CA TRP A 577 -21.53 21.11 -4.96
C TRP A 577 -20.99 20.53 -3.64
N SER A 578 -20.49 21.38 -2.76
CA SER A 578 -19.93 20.98 -1.46
C SER A 578 -20.39 21.92 -0.38
N ASN A 579 -20.78 21.39 0.79
CA ASN A 579 -21.04 22.16 2.01
C ASN A 579 -19.92 21.91 3.02
N PHE A 580 -19.18 22.95 3.37
CA PHE A 580 -18.01 22.90 4.24
C PHE A 580 -18.34 23.41 5.65
N SER A 581 -17.86 22.69 6.66
CA SER A 581 -18.05 23.07 8.07
C SER A 581 -16.76 22.87 8.87
N HIS A 582 -16.43 23.83 9.73
CA HIS A 582 -15.26 23.79 10.62
C HIS A 582 -15.63 24.39 11.98
N PRO A 583 -15.08 23.89 13.12
CA PRO A 583 -15.40 24.40 14.45
C PRO A 583 -14.96 25.85 14.73
N THR A 584 -13.94 26.36 14.02
CA THR A 584 -13.31 27.67 14.31
C THR A 584 -12.99 28.52 13.07
N MET A 585 -13.36 28.07 11.87
CA MET A 585 -13.10 28.78 10.60
C MET A 585 -14.43 28.94 9.84
N VAL A 586 -14.47 29.90 8.92
CA VAL A 586 -15.64 30.21 8.08
C VAL A 586 -16.16 28.94 7.39
N GLY A 587 -17.47 28.67 7.53
CA GLY A 587 -18.17 27.62 6.80
C GLY A 587 -18.90 28.16 5.57
N GLY A 588 -19.49 27.24 4.79
CA GLY A 588 -20.36 27.60 3.68
C GLY A 588 -20.41 26.59 2.54
N GLN A 589 -21.25 26.90 1.56
CA GLN A 589 -21.44 26.09 0.35
C GLN A 589 -20.64 26.62 -0.83
N ARG A 590 -20.15 25.71 -1.67
CA ARG A 590 -19.46 26.01 -2.93
C ARG A 590 -20.09 25.21 -4.07
N VAL A 591 -20.43 25.88 -5.17
CA VAL A 591 -20.79 25.28 -6.46
C VAL A 591 -19.68 25.54 -7.45
N VAL A 592 -19.23 24.50 -8.16
CA VAL A 592 -18.25 24.54 -9.24
C VAL A 592 -18.86 23.94 -10.48
N LEU A 593 -18.66 24.59 -11.63
CA LEU A 593 -19.02 24.09 -12.96
C LEU A 593 -17.83 24.32 -13.89
N TYR A 594 -17.35 23.26 -14.53
CA TYR A 594 -16.26 23.30 -15.50
C TYR A 594 -16.60 22.43 -16.73
N PRO A 595 -17.45 22.93 -17.64
CA PRO A 595 -17.50 22.44 -19.01
C PRO A 595 -16.20 22.76 -19.75
N SER A 596 -15.71 21.80 -20.53
CA SER A 596 -14.57 21.94 -21.43
C SER A 596 -14.72 21.07 -22.67
N VAL A 597 -14.08 21.49 -23.75
CA VAL A 597 -14.06 20.84 -25.05
C VAL A 597 -12.62 20.75 -25.52
N SER A 598 -12.19 19.58 -25.99
CA SER A 598 -10.90 19.37 -26.62
C SER A 598 -11.03 18.70 -27.98
N TYR A 599 -10.11 18.98 -28.90
CA TYR A 599 -10.11 18.40 -30.24
C TYR A 599 -8.78 17.66 -30.50
N PRO A 600 -8.70 16.35 -30.22
CA PRO A 600 -7.44 15.59 -30.26
C PRO A 600 -7.02 15.24 -31.69
N MET A 601 -6.20 16.09 -32.32
CA MET A 601 -5.57 15.75 -33.61
C MET A 601 -4.43 14.76 -33.35
N ARG A 602 -4.47 13.56 -33.94
CA ARG A 602 -3.45 12.52 -33.75
C ARG A 602 -2.98 11.91 -35.06
N THR A 603 -1.70 11.56 -35.13
CA THR A 603 -1.08 10.74 -36.18
C THR A 603 -0.35 9.57 -35.53
N ALA A 604 0.27 8.68 -36.32
CA ALA A 604 1.06 7.57 -35.81
C ALA A 604 2.31 8.00 -35.01
N PHE A 605 2.78 9.24 -35.16
CA PHE A 605 4.04 9.73 -34.58
C PHE A 605 3.88 11.03 -33.76
N GLY A 606 2.68 11.59 -33.63
CA GLY A 606 2.49 12.84 -32.89
C GLY A 606 1.03 13.23 -32.68
N TYR A 607 0.83 14.27 -31.88
CA TYR A 607 -0.50 14.80 -31.54
C TYR A 607 -0.48 16.31 -31.29
N VAL A 608 -1.64 16.93 -31.49
CA VAL A 608 -1.95 18.32 -31.11
C VAL A 608 -3.39 18.35 -30.59
N THR A 609 -3.58 18.70 -29.33
CA THR A 609 -4.87 18.73 -28.63
C THR A 609 -5.10 20.13 -28.04
N PRO A 610 -5.69 21.06 -28.80
CA PRO A 610 -6.29 22.26 -28.22
C PRO A 610 -7.46 21.89 -27.30
N LYS A 611 -7.58 22.61 -26.20
CA LYS A 611 -8.68 22.51 -25.23
C LYS A 611 -9.10 23.89 -24.75
N VAL A 612 -10.41 24.10 -24.60
CA VAL A 612 -11.00 25.30 -24.01
C VAL A 612 -12.04 24.88 -22.97
N GLY A 613 -12.05 25.53 -21.81
CA GLY A 613 -13.08 25.34 -20.79
C GLY A 613 -13.41 26.62 -20.04
N ILE A 614 -14.53 26.63 -19.32
CA ILE A 614 -14.97 27.78 -18.52
C ILE A 614 -15.17 27.30 -17.09
N HIS A 615 -14.28 27.70 -16.17
CA HIS A 615 -14.37 27.36 -14.75
C HIS A 615 -15.17 28.42 -14.01
N HIS A 616 -16.42 28.10 -13.69
CA HIS A 616 -17.28 28.92 -12.83
C HIS A 616 -17.28 28.37 -11.41
N THR A 617 -17.14 29.25 -10.42
CA THR A 617 -17.25 28.91 -8.99
C THR A 617 -18.11 29.96 -8.30
N ARG A 618 -19.04 29.50 -7.45
CA ARG A 618 -19.87 30.35 -6.59
C ARG A 618 -19.80 29.86 -5.15
N TYR A 619 -19.67 30.80 -4.22
CA TYR A 619 -19.66 30.58 -2.79
C TYR A 619 -20.91 31.20 -2.16
N ILE A 620 -21.45 30.52 -1.16
CA ILE A 620 -22.51 30.99 -0.26
C ILE A 620 -21.97 30.73 1.15
N LEU A 621 -21.44 31.76 1.80
CA LEU A 621 -20.70 31.66 3.06
C LEU A 621 -21.59 32.02 4.25
N ASP A 622 -21.29 31.41 5.40
CA ASP A 622 -21.97 31.69 6.67
C ASP A 622 -21.64 33.10 7.19
N ASP A 623 -22.48 33.66 8.07
CA ASP A 623 -22.39 35.03 8.63
C ASP A 623 -21.04 35.39 9.31
N SER A 624 -20.17 34.40 9.52
CA SER A 624 -18.77 34.58 9.93
C SER A 624 -17.86 35.19 8.84
N ALA A 625 -18.29 35.22 7.59
CA ALA A 625 -17.57 35.81 6.46
C ALA A 625 -17.94 37.30 6.27
N PRO A 626 -16.99 38.18 5.84
CA PRO A 626 -17.31 39.56 5.50
C PRO A 626 -18.30 39.69 4.33
N ASP A 627 -18.17 38.81 3.32
CA ASP A 627 -19.05 38.72 2.16
C ASP A 627 -19.68 37.32 2.09
N SER A 628 -21.02 37.24 2.13
CA SER A 628 -21.74 35.97 2.10
C SER A 628 -21.89 35.35 0.70
N ASN A 629 -21.69 36.13 -0.37
CA ASN A 629 -21.87 35.68 -1.75
C ASN A 629 -20.71 36.13 -2.62
N LEU A 630 -19.86 35.18 -3.03
CA LEU A 630 -18.70 35.42 -3.88
C LEU A 630 -18.77 34.56 -5.13
N ASN A 631 -18.22 35.02 -6.25
CA ASN A 631 -18.12 34.23 -7.47
C ASN A 631 -16.79 34.46 -8.19
N ARG A 632 -16.46 33.54 -9.10
CA ARG A 632 -15.28 33.59 -9.97
C ARG A 632 -15.63 32.86 -11.27
N THR A 633 -15.31 33.46 -12.42
CA THR A 633 -15.45 32.80 -13.72
C THR A 633 -14.16 32.98 -14.52
N LEU A 634 -13.52 31.87 -14.91
CA LEU A 634 -12.24 31.87 -15.60
C LEU A 634 -12.32 31.04 -16.88
N PRO A 635 -12.07 31.61 -18.08
CA PRO A 635 -11.75 30.80 -19.24
C PRO A 635 -10.37 30.17 -19.04
N ILE A 636 -10.26 28.87 -19.32
CA ILE A 636 -9.02 28.11 -19.29
C ILE A 636 -8.78 27.61 -20.72
N VAL A 637 -7.64 27.97 -21.29
CA VAL A 637 -7.20 27.50 -22.62
C VAL A 637 -5.90 26.74 -22.45
N SER A 638 -5.82 25.55 -23.02
CA SER A 638 -4.59 24.77 -23.07
C SER A 638 -4.37 24.20 -24.47
N LEU A 639 -3.09 24.00 -24.81
CA LEU A 639 -2.68 23.37 -26.05
C LEU A 639 -1.58 22.37 -25.73
N ASP A 640 -1.90 21.09 -25.89
CA ASP A 640 -0.98 19.99 -25.63
C ASP A 640 -0.50 19.37 -26.95
N SER A 641 0.80 19.25 -27.14
CA SER A 641 1.37 18.77 -28.39
C SER A 641 2.63 17.97 -28.14
N GLY A 642 2.82 16.90 -28.90
CA GLY A 642 4.00 16.05 -28.78
C GLY A 642 4.30 15.26 -30.04
N ILE A 643 5.56 14.89 -30.19
CA ILE A 643 6.05 14.04 -31.28
C ILE A 643 6.87 12.91 -30.66
N VAL A 644 6.82 11.72 -31.26
CA VAL A 644 7.60 10.55 -30.87
C VAL A 644 8.57 10.23 -32.01
N PHE A 645 9.87 10.24 -31.70
CA PHE A 645 10.90 9.69 -32.56
C PHE A 645 11.42 8.40 -31.94
N ASP A 646 11.61 7.36 -32.73
CA ASP A 646 12.29 6.14 -32.29
C ASP A 646 13.51 5.81 -33.14
N ARG A 647 14.44 5.04 -32.56
CA ARG A 647 15.58 4.47 -33.28
C ARG A 647 16.08 3.20 -32.59
N GLN A 648 16.58 2.25 -33.38
CA GLN A 648 17.32 1.12 -32.82
C GLN A 648 18.73 1.56 -32.40
N MET A 649 19.21 1.05 -31.27
CA MET A 649 20.59 1.20 -30.80
C MET A 649 21.13 -0.11 -30.24
N GLY A 650 22.45 -0.25 -30.21
CA GLY A 650 23.15 -1.29 -29.45
C GLY A 650 23.93 -0.65 -28.29
N LEU A 651 23.78 -1.18 -27.08
CA LEU A 651 24.53 -0.74 -25.90
C LEU A 651 24.93 -1.96 -25.07
N GLY A 652 26.21 -2.10 -24.75
CA GLY A 652 26.72 -3.22 -23.94
C GLY A 652 26.58 -4.62 -24.56
N GLY A 653 26.23 -4.72 -25.85
CA GLY A 653 25.90 -5.98 -26.53
C GLY A 653 24.40 -6.29 -26.59
N GLU A 654 23.58 -5.56 -25.83
CA GLU A 654 22.12 -5.63 -25.86
C GLU A 654 21.56 -4.69 -26.95
N ARG A 655 20.37 -5.01 -27.47
CA ARG A 655 19.64 -4.19 -28.46
C ARG A 655 18.49 -3.47 -27.78
N PHE A 656 18.38 -2.16 -28.00
CA PHE A 656 17.33 -1.32 -27.49
C PHE A 656 16.66 -0.52 -28.60
N THR A 657 15.37 -0.25 -28.43
CA THR A 657 14.69 0.85 -29.11
C THR A 657 14.76 2.06 -28.20
N GLN A 658 15.40 3.14 -28.64
CA GLN A 658 15.33 4.43 -27.97
C GLN A 658 14.11 5.19 -28.46
N THR A 659 13.32 5.76 -27.57
CA THR A 659 12.39 6.85 -27.93
C THR A 659 12.95 8.20 -27.50
N ILE A 660 12.60 9.25 -28.24
CA ILE A 660 12.81 10.66 -27.88
C ILE A 660 11.49 11.37 -28.15
N GLU A 661 10.93 11.96 -27.09
CA GLU A 661 9.55 12.43 -27.03
C GLU A 661 9.52 13.89 -26.54
N PRO A 662 9.76 14.86 -27.43
CA PRO A 662 9.49 16.26 -27.15
C PRO A 662 7.98 16.51 -27.05
N ARG A 663 7.59 17.30 -26.04
CA ARG A 663 6.23 17.75 -25.77
C ARG A 663 6.24 19.24 -25.43
N LEU A 664 5.32 19.98 -26.03
CA LEU A 664 5.06 21.39 -25.74
C LEU A 664 3.64 21.50 -25.19
N PHE A 665 3.51 22.09 -24.01
CA PHE A 665 2.24 22.29 -23.32
C PHE A 665 2.07 23.77 -22.95
N TYR A 666 1.15 24.46 -23.62
CA TYR A 666 0.81 25.85 -23.34
C TYR A 666 -0.46 25.94 -22.49
N VAL A 667 -0.49 26.87 -21.53
CA VAL A 667 -1.66 27.17 -20.69
C VAL A 667 -1.86 28.67 -20.56
N TYR A 668 -3.09 29.11 -20.79
CA TYR A 668 -3.56 30.45 -20.52
C TYR A 668 -4.79 30.43 -19.59
N VAL A 669 -4.69 31.16 -18.49
CA VAL A 669 -5.76 31.45 -17.52
C VAL A 669 -5.60 32.90 -17.09
N PRO A 670 -6.60 33.77 -17.33
CA PRO A 670 -6.49 35.18 -16.98
C PRO A 670 -6.46 35.36 -15.44
N PHE A 671 -5.85 36.46 -15.00
CA PHE A 671 -5.86 36.79 -13.58
C PHE A 671 -7.22 37.30 -13.13
N HIS A 672 -7.66 36.77 -11.99
CA HIS A 672 -8.77 37.26 -11.20
C HIS A 672 -8.29 37.26 -9.75
N ASP A 673 -8.59 38.32 -9.00
CA ASP A 673 -8.28 38.38 -7.57
C ASP A 673 -9.08 37.29 -6.83
N GLN A 674 -8.39 36.56 -5.97
CA GLN A 674 -8.92 35.43 -5.20
C GLN A 674 -8.61 35.56 -3.70
N THR A 675 -8.09 36.72 -3.28
CA THR A 675 -7.65 36.98 -1.90
C THR A 675 -8.81 36.87 -0.91
N ASN A 676 -9.99 37.34 -1.29
CA ASN A 676 -11.20 37.30 -0.47
C ASN A 676 -11.96 35.95 -0.56
N LEU A 677 -11.55 35.03 -1.44
CA LEU A 677 -12.17 33.69 -1.49
C LEU A 677 -11.63 32.84 -0.34
N PRO A 678 -12.47 32.09 0.40
CA PRO A 678 -11.98 31.15 1.42
C PRO A 678 -11.13 30.05 0.79
N ASN A 679 -10.47 29.26 1.64
CA ASN A 679 -9.77 28.04 1.23
C ASN A 679 -10.27 26.86 2.07
N PHE A 680 -10.96 25.93 1.43
CA PHE A 680 -11.55 24.73 2.02
C PHE A 680 -10.79 23.45 1.63
N ASP A 681 -10.35 23.34 0.36
CA ASP A 681 -9.71 22.14 -0.19
C ASP A 681 -8.54 22.38 -1.18
N SER A 682 -8.07 23.63 -1.33
CA SER A 682 -6.89 23.93 -2.14
C SER A 682 -5.59 23.95 -1.33
N ALA A 683 -4.70 23.02 -1.67
CA ALA A 683 -3.30 22.99 -1.27
C ALA A 683 -2.41 23.07 -2.51
N LYS A 684 -1.14 23.47 -2.33
CA LYS A 684 -0.13 23.41 -3.39
C LYS A 684 0.24 21.94 -3.63
N THR A 685 0.11 21.46 -4.87
CA THR A 685 0.53 20.09 -5.19
C THR A 685 2.05 19.96 -5.16
N ASP A 686 2.55 18.85 -4.61
CA ASP A 686 3.97 18.48 -4.65
C ASP A 686 4.47 18.50 -6.11
N PHE A 687 5.49 19.30 -6.40
CA PHE A 687 5.92 19.51 -7.78
C PHE A 687 6.65 18.28 -8.34
N SER A 688 6.33 17.93 -9.58
CA SER A 688 6.95 16.82 -10.31
C SER A 688 6.89 17.08 -11.81
N PHE A 689 7.63 16.30 -12.59
CA PHE A 689 7.64 16.40 -14.06
C PHE A 689 6.21 16.33 -14.66
N ALA A 690 5.33 15.49 -14.09
CA ALA A 690 3.93 15.41 -14.55
C ALA A 690 3.10 16.65 -14.17
N GLN A 691 3.36 17.26 -13.00
CA GLN A 691 2.64 18.46 -12.57
C GLN A 691 2.98 19.72 -13.39
N MET A 692 4.10 19.72 -14.12
CA MET A 692 4.44 20.78 -15.09
C MET A 692 3.50 20.83 -16.30
N LEU A 693 2.76 19.74 -16.52
CA LEU A 693 1.90 19.49 -17.68
C LEU A 693 0.41 19.55 -17.30
N ASN A 694 0.09 20.22 -16.19
CA ASN A 694 -1.26 20.45 -15.69
C ASN A 694 -1.69 21.92 -15.86
N GLU A 695 -2.99 22.13 -16.06
CA GLU A 695 -3.60 23.47 -16.21
C GLU A 695 -3.59 24.28 -14.90
N ASN A 696 -3.80 23.60 -13.77
CA ASN A 696 -3.79 24.18 -12.43
C ASN A 696 -2.73 23.52 -11.52
N ARG A 697 -2.07 24.30 -10.67
CA ARG A 697 -1.05 23.85 -9.70
C ARG A 697 -1.56 23.60 -8.28
N PHE A 698 -2.84 23.82 -8.05
CA PHE A 698 -3.49 23.66 -6.76
C PHE A 698 -4.44 22.47 -6.79
N SER A 699 -4.56 21.75 -5.68
CA SER A 699 -5.66 20.80 -5.50
C SER A 699 -6.99 21.54 -5.38
N GLY A 700 -8.10 20.78 -5.44
CA GLY A 700 -9.42 21.33 -5.17
C GLY A 700 -9.86 22.40 -6.17
N HIS A 701 -10.70 23.33 -5.72
CA HIS A 701 -11.25 24.39 -6.58
C HIS A 701 -11.22 25.79 -5.96
N ASP A 702 -10.68 25.98 -4.76
CA ASP A 702 -10.66 27.30 -4.11
C ASP A 702 -9.62 28.24 -4.70
N ARG A 703 -8.49 27.71 -5.19
CA ARG A 703 -7.47 28.46 -5.93
C ARG A 703 -7.28 27.88 -7.33
N ILE A 704 -7.39 28.77 -8.32
CA ILE A 704 -7.02 28.50 -9.72
C ILE A 704 -5.93 29.50 -10.07
N ASN A 705 -4.75 29.05 -10.49
CA ASN A 705 -3.64 29.96 -10.78
C ASN A 705 -3.93 30.83 -12.01
N ASP A 706 -3.42 32.07 -12.01
CA ASP A 706 -3.21 32.78 -13.26
C ASP A 706 -2.07 32.12 -14.05
N ALA A 707 -2.22 32.03 -15.37
CA ALA A 707 -1.28 31.38 -16.26
C ALA A 707 -1.18 32.13 -17.60
N ASN A 708 0.05 32.32 -18.03
CA ASN A 708 0.39 32.52 -19.44
C ASN A 708 1.78 31.90 -19.57
N GLN A 709 1.81 30.59 -19.87
CA GLN A 709 3.01 29.78 -19.65
C GLN A 709 3.14 28.66 -20.69
N LEU A 710 4.37 28.35 -21.06
CA LEU A 710 4.73 27.29 -21.99
C LEU A 710 5.70 26.32 -21.30
N THR A 711 5.30 25.06 -21.17
CA THR A 711 6.15 23.98 -20.67
C THR A 711 6.77 23.22 -21.84
N PHE A 712 8.10 23.17 -21.84
CA PHE A 712 8.91 22.29 -22.67
C PHE A 712 9.21 21.04 -21.86
N ALA A 713 8.83 19.87 -22.37
CA ALA A 713 9.13 18.59 -21.77
C ALA A 713 9.80 17.68 -22.80
N LEU A 714 10.85 16.97 -22.39
CA LEU A 714 11.57 16.01 -23.20
C LEU A 714 11.69 14.71 -22.40
N THR A 715 11.07 13.65 -22.91
CA THR A 715 11.26 12.30 -22.37
C THR A 715 12.12 11.48 -23.34
N SER A 716 13.01 10.63 -22.83
CA SER A 716 13.65 9.59 -23.63
C SER A 716 13.62 8.27 -22.88
N ARG A 717 13.20 7.21 -23.56
CA ARG A 717 13.14 5.85 -23.02
C ARG A 717 14.16 4.96 -23.72
N LEU A 718 14.73 4.02 -22.99
CA LEU A 718 15.41 2.85 -23.53
C LEU A 718 14.48 1.65 -23.33
N ILE A 719 14.09 0.99 -24.41
CA ILE A 719 13.17 -0.16 -24.39
C ILE A 719 13.93 -1.39 -24.90
N GLU A 720 13.96 -2.48 -24.13
CA GLU A 720 14.58 -3.75 -24.52
C GLU A 720 13.90 -4.32 -25.78
N SER A 721 14.61 -4.45 -26.91
CA SER A 721 13.98 -4.83 -28.19
C SER A 721 13.46 -6.27 -28.23
N GLY A 722 13.88 -7.15 -27.31
CA GLY A 722 13.42 -8.54 -27.23
C GLY A 722 12.19 -8.76 -26.35
N THR A 723 11.98 -7.90 -25.36
CA THR A 723 10.93 -8.06 -24.31
C THR A 723 9.89 -6.93 -24.33
N GLY A 724 10.19 -5.79 -24.97
CA GLY A 724 9.37 -4.58 -24.90
C GLY A 724 9.46 -3.82 -23.57
N ARG A 725 10.35 -4.23 -22.64
CA ARG A 725 10.45 -3.65 -21.30
C ARG A 725 11.13 -2.27 -21.32
N GLU A 726 10.48 -1.25 -20.73
CA GLU A 726 11.11 0.06 -20.45
C GLU A 726 12.25 -0.16 -19.44
N ARG A 727 13.49 -0.01 -19.92
CA ARG A 727 14.71 -0.23 -19.16
C ARG A 727 15.11 0.99 -18.35
N LEU A 728 15.07 2.15 -18.97
CA LEU A 728 15.48 3.42 -18.37
C LEU A 728 14.65 4.55 -19.00
N ARG A 729 14.21 5.50 -18.17
CA ARG A 729 13.53 6.72 -18.60
C ARG A 729 14.26 7.95 -18.06
N LEU A 730 14.59 8.84 -18.98
CA LEU A 730 15.10 10.18 -18.72
C LEU A 730 13.97 11.17 -19.02
N ALA A 731 13.68 12.09 -18.11
CA ALA A 731 12.66 13.11 -18.31
C ALA A 731 13.19 14.47 -17.86
N VAL A 732 13.17 15.47 -18.75
CA VAL A 732 13.64 16.83 -18.48
C VAL A 732 12.55 17.81 -18.86
N GLY A 733 12.14 18.65 -17.90
CA GLY A 733 11.09 19.64 -18.05
C GLY A 733 11.58 21.03 -17.70
N GLN A 734 11.26 22.02 -18.52
CA GLN A 734 11.41 23.43 -18.22
C GLN A 734 10.11 24.15 -18.54
N GLN A 735 9.56 24.82 -17.54
CA GLN A 735 8.45 25.75 -17.73
C GLN A 735 8.99 27.11 -18.18
N ILE A 736 8.19 27.96 -18.82
CA ILE A 736 8.47 29.37 -19.05
C ILE A 736 7.17 30.13 -18.76
N SER A 737 7.23 31.13 -17.88
CA SER A 737 6.07 31.98 -17.56
C SER A 737 6.26 33.35 -18.21
N PHE A 738 5.29 33.80 -18.98
CA PHE A 738 5.26 35.13 -19.62
C PHE A 738 4.65 36.21 -18.72
N ILE A 739 4.05 35.80 -17.59
CA ILE A 739 3.53 36.67 -16.54
C ILE A 739 4.12 36.26 -15.18
N ASP A 740 4.23 37.22 -14.27
CA ASP A 740 4.49 36.93 -12.87
C ASP A 740 3.23 36.33 -12.21
N ARG A 741 3.44 35.33 -11.36
CA ARG A 741 2.37 34.56 -10.69
C ARG A 741 1.75 35.43 -9.59
N ARG A 742 0.45 35.69 -9.63
CA ARG A 742 -0.25 36.56 -8.65
C ARG A 742 -1.17 35.82 -7.70
N VAL A 743 -1.71 34.66 -8.11
CA VAL A 743 -2.55 33.83 -7.23
C VAL A 743 -1.65 32.90 -6.40
N THR A 744 -1.53 33.18 -5.10
CA THR A 744 -0.83 32.34 -4.12
C THR A 744 -1.79 31.77 -3.07
N LEU A 745 -1.30 30.78 -2.30
CA LEU A 745 -1.95 30.29 -1.08
C LEU A 745 -1.41 31.00 0.17
N ASP A 746 -0.10 31.28 0.15
CA ASP A 746 0.61 31.94 1.23
C ASP A 746 0.74 33.44 0.90
N ALA A 747 0.22 34.29 1.79
CA ALA A 747 0.40 35.74 1.78
C ALA A 747 1.18 36.15 3.03
N PRO A 748 2.04 37.19 2.99
CA PRO A 748 2.18 38.19 1.93
C PRO A 748 3.47 38.02 1.09
N GLU A 749 3.81 36.80 0.65
CA GLU A 749 4.93 36.62 -0.28
C GLU A 749 4.46 36.62 -1.74
N THR A 750 4.71 37.73 -2.44
CA THR A 750 4.86 37.71 -3.91
C THR A 750 6.12 36.92 -4.24
N ILE A 751 6.01 35.59 -4.21
CA ILE A 751 7.12 34.71 -4.56
C ILE A 751 7.40 34.90 -6.06
N ASN A 752 8.43 35.68 -6.37
CA ASN A 752 8.99 35.85 -7.70
C ASN A 752 9.68 34.53 -8.13
N ARG A 753 8.89 33.49 -8.39
CA ARG A 753 9.33 32.19 -8.90
C ARG A 753 9.10 32.14 -10.40
N ARG A 754 10.13 32.60 -11.12
CA ARG A 754 10.40 32.22 -12.50
C ARG A 754 10.78 30.72 -12.54
N PRO A 755 10.81 30.08 -13.71
CA PRO A 755 10.32 28.72 -13.81
C PRO A 755 11.23 27.68 -13.17
N ASP A 756 10.56 26.67 -12.63
CA ASP A 756 11.18 25.46 -12.10
C ASP A 756 11.71 24.59 -13.27
N PHE A 757 12.96 24.16 -13.17
CA PHE A 757 13.53 23.11 -14.01
C PHE A 757 13.46 21.77 -13.27
N VAL A 758 13.01 20.72 -13.95
CA VAL A 758 12.99 19.34 -13.42
C VAL A 758 13.82 18.45 -14.32
N ALA A 759 14.69 17.64 -13.72
CA ALA A 759 15.25 16.46 -14.38
C ALA A 759 14.98 15.23 -13.52
N ALA A 760 14.59 14.12 -14.16
CA ALA A 760 14.34 12.84 -13.52
C ALA A 760 14.93 11.68 -14.34
N VAL A 761 15.41 10.66 -13.63
CA VAL A 761 16.01 9.43 -14.14
C VAL A 761 15.44 8.26 -13.34
N THR A 762 14.62 7.43 -13.97
CA THR A 762 13.97 6.29 -13.33
C THR A 762 14.18 5.02 -14.17
N GLY A 763 14.46 3.89 -13.52
CA GLY A 763 14.53 2.58 -14.18
C GLY A 763 15.66 1.71 -13.67
N PHE A 764 16.16 0.82 -14.51
CA PHE A 764 17.21 -0.15 -14.24
C PHE A 764 18.50 0.20 -15.00
N LEU A 765 19.55 0.54 -14.26
CA LEU A 765 20.90 0.77 -14.80
C LEU A 765 21.57 -0.54 -15.23
N THR A 766 21.24 -1.64 -14.54
CA THR A 766 21.64 -3.02 -14.86
C THR A 766 20.47 -3.96 -14.50
N PRO A 767 20.50 -5.28 -14.82
CA PRO A 767 19.44 -6.20 -14.38
C PRO A 767 19.22 -6.21 -12.87
N THR A 768 20.24 -5.85 -12.09
CA THR A 768 20.26 -5.92 -10.63
C THR A 768 20.29 -4.55 -9.95
N ILE A 769 20.50 -3.45 -10.67
CA ILE A 769 20.57 -2.09 -10.11
C ILE A 769 19.46 -1.24 -10.70
N SER A 770 18.57 -0.76 -9.84
CA SER A 770 17.53 0.21 -10.15
C SER A 770 17.81 1.57 -9.52
N THR A 771 17.35 2.63 -10.17
CA THR A 771 17.49 4.02 -9.75
C THR A 771 16.16 4.75 -9.88
N ASP A 772 15.92 5.68 -8.96
CA ASP A 772 14.92 6.73 -9.10
C ASP A 772 15.51 8.02 -8.54
N ALA A 773 15.84 8.96 -9.43
CA ALA A 773 16.46 10.23 -9.06
C ALA A 773 15.72 11.37 -9.74
N SER A 774 15.43 12.43 -8.99
CA SER A 774 14.81 13.66 -9.50
C SER A 774 15.38 14.89 -8.81
N VAL A 775 15.67 15.93 -9.57
CA VAL A 775 16.05 17.26 -9.07
C VAL A 775 15.05 18.30 -9.58
N GLN A 776 14.62 19.19 -8.68
CA GLN A 776 13.94 20.45 -8.98
C GLN A 776 14.89 21.60 -8.68
N PHE A 777 15.09 22.47 -9.65
CA PHE A 777 15.95 23.65 -9.55
C PHE A 777 15.13 24.93 -9.78
N ASP A 778 15.19 25.84 -8.83
CA ASP A 778 14.62 27.19 -8.94
C ASP A 778 15.61 28.06 -9.72
N GLN A 779 15.27 28.37 -10.98
CA GLN A 779 16.10 29.19 -11.85
C GLN A 779 16.24 30.64 -11.35
N THR A 780 15.31 31.14 -10.53
CA THR A 780 15.34 32.52 -10.01
C THR A 780 16.36 32.68 -8.89
N ARG A 781 16.42 31.70 -7.98
CA ARG A 781 17.40 31.69 -6.87
C ARG A 781 18.71 31.00 -7.24
N PHE A 782 18.77 30.33 -8.39
CA PHE A 782 19.88 29.49 -8.82
C PHE A 782 20.22 28.38 -7.80
N MET A 783 19.18 27.77 -7.22
CA MET A 783 19.29 26.80 -6.14
C MET A 783 18.40 25.57 -6.38
N ALA A 784 18.86 24.40 -5.96
CA ALA A 784 18.00 23.22 -5.88
C ALA A 784 16.97 23.39 -4.74
N ASP A 785 15.69 23.17 -5.04
CA ASP A 785 14.59 23.20 -4.07
C ASP A 785 14.27 21.79 -3.56
N VAL A 786 14.31 20.80 -4.46
CA VAL A 786 14.08 19.38 -4.13
C VAL A 786 15.15 18.53 -4.81
N VAL A 787 15.76 17.62 -4.05
CA VAL A 787 16.61 16.55 -4.58
C VAL A 787 16.13 15.24 -3.96
N ARG A 788 15.72 14.30 -4.80
CA ARG A 788 15.40 12.92 -4.43
C ARG A 788 16.33 12.02 -5.22
N SER A 789 17.02 11.10 -4.57
CA SER A 789 17.88 10.12 -5.24
C SER A 789 17.78 8.80 -4.51
N GLY A 790 17.45 7.73 -5.22
CA GLY A 790 17.33 6.38 -4.69
C GLY A 790 18.05 5.41 -5.60
N LEU A 791 18.91 4.57 -5.02
CA LEU A 791 19.58 3.46 -5.68
C LEU A 791 19.18 2.18 -4.96
N SER A 792 18.86 1.13 -5.71
CA SER A 792 18.52 -0.18 -5.16
C SER A 792 19.21 -1.29 -5.93
N TYR A 793 20.03 -2.06 -5.22
CA TYR A 793 20.75 -3.24 -5.71
C TYR A 793 20.03 -4.50 -5.23
N ARG A 794 19.53 -5.30 -6.18
CA ARG A 794 18.76 -6.53 -6.00
C ARG A 794 19.30 -7.62 -6.93
N PRO A 795 20.39 -8.33 -6.58
CA PRO A 795 20.90 -9.43 -7.39
C PRO A 795 20.01 -10.68 -7.33
N GLU A 796 19.34 -10.92 -6.20
CA GLU A 796 18.59 -12.14 -5.91
C GLU A 796 17.41 -11.83 -4.96
N PRO A 797 16.31 -12.60 -4.98
CA PRO A 797 15.29 -12.54 -3.94
C PRO A 797 15.89 -12.77 -2.54
N GLY A 798 15.64 -11.84 -1.60
CA GLY A 798 16.23 -11.87 -0.26
C GLY A 798 17.65 -11.31 -0.16
N ARG A 799 18.18 -10.72 -1.24
CA ARG A 799 19.39 -9.87 -1.24
C ARG A 799 19.03 -8.52 -1.85
N VAL A 800 18.79 -7.52 -1.00
CA VAL A 800 18.52 -6.14 -1.42
C VAL A 800 19.31 -5.16 -0.56
N ILE A 801 19.91 -4.15 -1.20
CA ILE A 801 20.46 -2.96 -0.55
C ILE A 801 19.81 -1.74 -1.22
N ASN A 802 19.18 -0.88 -0.44
CA ASN A 802 18.66 0.41 -0.89
C ASN A 802 19.45 1.55 -0.22
N VAL A 803 19.75 2.60 -0.97
CA VAL A 803 20.31 3.86 -0.46
C VAL A 803 19.49 4.99 -1.05
N GLY A 804 19.05 5.91 -0.20
CA GLY A 804 18.20 7.04 -0.55
C GLY A 804 18.70 8.34 0.07
N TYR A 805 18.63 9.42 -0.70
CA TYR A 805 18.85 10.79 -0.25
C TYR A 805 17.61 11.61 -0.59
N ARG A 806 17.13 12.38 0.40
CA ARG A 806 15.97 13.27 0.24
C ARG A 806 16.30 14.63 0.86
N PHE A 807 16.28 15.64 0.01
CA PHE A 807 16.40 17.04 0.36
C PHE A 807 15.19 17.79 -0.19
N THR A 808 14.56 18.57 0.68
CA THR A 808 13.56 19.59 0.35
C THR A 808 13.94 20.81 1.16
N ARG A 809 14.28 21.90 0.48
CA ARG A 809 14.77 23.14 1.10
C ARG A 809 13.83 23.59 2.22
N ASP A 810 14.42 23.94 3.36
CA ASP A 810 13.77 24.43 4.59
C ASP A 810 12.76 23.46 5.26
N VAL A 811 12.60 22.23 4.74
CA VAL A 811 11.62 21.23 5.23
C VAL A 811 12.28 19.91 5.63
N LEU A 812 13.25 19.42 4.84
CA LEU A 812 13.76 18.05 4.97
C LEU A 812 15.20 17.92 4.45
N HIS A 813 16.07 17.28 5.22
CA HIS A 813 17.38 16.85 4.74
C HIS A 813 17.74 15.53 5.41
N GLN A 814 17.60 14.41 4.71
CA GLN A 814 17.79 13.07 5.28
C GLN A 814 18.43 12.06 4.31
N VAL A 815 19.10 11.07 4.89
CA VAL A 815 19.63 9.88 4.22
C VAL A 815 18.95 8.64 4.79
N ASP A 816 18.44 7.79 3.91
CA ASP A 816 17.90 6.46 4.21
C ASP A 816 18.83 5.40 3.63
N ALA A 817 19.14 4.36 4.40
CA ALA A 817 19.77 3.15 3.87
C ALA A 817 19.07 1.93 4.49
N SER A 818 18.74 0.94 3.67
CA SER A 818 18.13 -0.31 4.12
C SER A 818 18.78 -1.52 3.42
N SER A 819 18.79 -2.65 4.11
CA SER A 819 19.37 -3.89 3.60
C SER A 819 18.61 -5.11 4.12
N GLN A 820 18.33 -6.06 3.25
CA GLN A 820 18.10 -7.46 3.60
C GLN A 820 19.22 -8.26 2.93
N TRP A 821 19.99 -9.01 3.70
CA TRP A 821 21.10 -9.80 3.16
C TRP A 821 21.12 -11.21 3.71
N ARG A 822 20.95 -12.19 2.82
CA ARG A 822 21.07 -13.62 3.10
C ARG A 822 22.52 -14.08 2.97
N TRP A 823 23.19 -14.22 4.12
CA TRP A 823 24.60 -14.62 4.25
C TRP A 823 24.83 -16.11 4.02
N SER A 824 23.84 -16.94 4.36
CA SER A 824 23.86 -18.40 4.13
C SER A 824 22.46 -18.91 3.86
N GLU A 825 22.31 -20.21 3.59
CA GLU A 825 20.97 -20.80 3.41
C GLU A 825 20.06 -20.60 4.63
N ARG A 826 20.63 -20.49 5.84
CA ARG A 826 19.88 -20.36 7.09
C ARG A 826 19.87 -18.96 7.69
N TRP A 827 20.96 -18.19 7.54
CA TRP A 827 21.10 -16.87 8.18
C TRP A 827 20.86 -15.71 7.21
N GLN A 828 20.04 -14.76 7.66
CA GLN A 828 19.87 -13.46 7.02
C GLN A 828 19.85 -12.34 8.05
N THR A 829 20.27 -11.15 7.64
CA THR A 829 20.15 -9.92 8.45
C THR A 829 19.27 -8.91 7.74
N VAL A 830 18.57 -8.12 8.53
CA VAL A 830 17.78 -6.97 8.10
C VAL A 830 18.28 -5.72 8.82
N ALA A 831 18.43 -4.62 8.10
CA ALA A 831 18.86 -3.35 8.68
C ALA A 831 18.19 -2.17 7.97
N ARG A 832 17.96 -1.09 8.71
CA ARG A 832 17.63 0.23 8.18
C ARG A 832 18.17 1.32 9.08
N ILE A 833 18.62 2.41 8.48
CA ILE A 833 18.88 3.67 9.14
C ILE A 833 18.27 4.80 8.29
N ASN A 834 17.45 5.63 8.91
CA ASN A 834 17.00 6.91 8.37
C ASN A 834 17.52 8.02 9.30
N TYR A 835 18.34 8.92 8.76
CA TYR A 835 19.09 9.93 9.51
C TYR A 835 18.79 11.33 8.97
N SER A 836 18.34 12.23 9.84
CA SER A 836 18.19 13.66 9.54
C SER A 836 19.56 14.33 9.60
N LEU A 837 20.05 14.79 8.46
CA LEU A 837 21.27 15.60 8.33
C LEU A 837 21.04 17.03 8.87
N GLN A 838 19.81 17.53 8.83
CA GLN A 838 19.43 18.84 9.38
C GLN A 838 19.39 18.83 10.92
N ASP A 839 18.78 17.81 11.52
CA ASP A 839 18.68 17.69 12.98
C ASP A 839 19.86 16.93 13.63
N GLN A 840 20.77 16.38 12.81
CA GLN A 840 21.88 15.52 13.22
C GLN A 840 21.48 14.30 14.07
N ARG A 841 20.35 13.65 13.75
CA ARG A 841 19.78 12.54 14.54
C ARG A 841 19.19 11.41 13.71
N ILE A 842 19.15 10.21 14.30
CA ILE A 842 18.43 9.06 13.75
C ILE A 842 16.91 9.27 13.93
N LEU A 843 16.17 9.24 12.82
CA LEU A 843 14.71 9.29 12.79
C LEU A 843 14.11 7.89 12.97
N GLU A 844 14.66 6.90 12.25
CA GLU A 844 14.33 5.49 12.38
C GLU A 844 15.61 4.64 12.30
N GLY A 845 15.79 3.72 13.23
CA GLY A 845 16.80 2.68 13.17
C GLY A 845 16.14 1.31 13.29
N LEU A 846 16.54 0.36 12.46
CA LEU A 846 16.09 -1.03 12.54
C LEU A 846 17.29 -1.95 12.35
N ALA A 847 17.40 -2.97 13.20
CA ALA A 847 18.39 -4.03 13.05
C ALA A 847 17.76 -5.36 13.44
N GLY A 848 18.00 -6.40 12.67
CA GLY A 848 17.44 -7.71 12.95
C GLY A 848 18.19 -8.86 12.29
N LEU A 849 17.96 -10.04 12.83
CA LEU A 849 18.56 -11.29 12.46
C LEU A 849 17.43 -12.31 12.32
N GLU A 850 17.39 -13.02 11.19
CA GLU A 850 16.48 -14.15 11.02
C GLU A 850 17.26 -15.43 10.73
N TYR A 851 16.83 -16.51 11.37
CA TYR A 851 17.29 -17.88 11.14
C TYR A 851 16.16 -18.67 10.49
N ASN A 852 16.45 -19.42 9.44
CA ASN A 852 15.52 -20.32 8.75
C ASN A 852 16.07 -21.75 8.75
N ALA A 853 15.27 -22.70 9.22
CA ALA A 853 15.58 -24.12 9.34
C ALA A 853 14.55 -24.99 8.60
N CYS A 854 14.06 -24.52 7.44
CA CYS A 854 13.10 -25.19 6.56
C CYS A 854 11.68 -25.35 7.15
N CYS A 855 11.53 -26.00 8.31
CA CYS A 855 10.24 -26.20 9.00
C CYS A 855 9.98 -25.22 10.15
N TRP A 856 10.95 -24.38 10.50
CA TRP A 856 10.74 -23.24 11.38
C TRP A 856 11.64 -22.06 10.99
N SER A 857 11.27 -20.87 11.44
CA SER A 857 12.10 -19.67 11.37
C SER A 857 12.00 -18.84 12.64
N LEU A 858 13.12 -18.23 13.05
CA LEU A 858 13.20 -17.35 14.21
C LEU A 858 13.64 -15.97 13.75
N ARG A 859 12.88 -14.93 14.10
CA ARG A 859 13.15 -13.54 13.73
C ARG A 859 13.31 -12.72 15.00
N PHE A 860 14.44 -12.03 15.10
CA PHE A 860 14.67 -11.02 16.14
C PHE A 860 14.90 -9.67 15.46
N VAL A 861 14.11 -8.66 15.82
CA VAL A 861 14.20 -7.32 15.24
C VAL A 861 14.11 -6.27 16.35
N LEU A 862 15.10 -5.38 16.40
CA LEU A 862 15.07 -4.16 17.20
C LEU A 862 14.68 -3.00 16.29
N GLN A 863 13.74 -2.18 16.74
CA GLN A 863 13.37 -0.92 16.08
C GLN A 863 13.48 0.24 17.06
N HIS A 864 14.06 1.34 16.61
CA HIS A 864 14.18 2.61 17.31
C HIS A 864 13.54 3.70 16.46
N LEU A 865 12.68 4.52 17.07
CA LEU A 865 11.90 5.55 16.41
C LEU A 865 11.96 6.85 17.21
N THR A 866 12.31 7.95 16.55
CA THR A 866 12.26 9.30 17.12
C THR A 866 11.00 9.99 16.63
N THR A 867 10.09 10.30 17.56
CA THR A 867 8.83 11.00 17.23
C THR A 867 9.05 12.51 17.01
N ALA A 868 8.06 13.19 16.43
CA ALA A 868 8.11 14.63 16.17
C ALA A 868 8.37 15.46 17.45
N THR A 869 7.81 15.05 18.60
CA THR A 869 8.05 15.67 19.92
C THR A 869 9.40 15.29 20.55
N GLN A 870 10.36 14.81 19.76
CA GLN A 870 11.69 14.33 20.15
C GLN A 870 11.70 13.16 21.15
N ARG A 871 10.54 12.57 21.47
CA ARG A 871 10.46 11.38 22.33
C ARG A 871 10.85 10.14 21.53
N THR A 872 11.79 9.38 22.06
CA THR A 872 12.23 8.11 21.48
C THR A 872 11.34 6.96 21.92
N THR A 873 11.13 6.00 21.03
CA THR A 873 10.45 4.73 21.30
C THR A 873 11.30 3.59 20.74
N THR A 874 11.66 2.63 21.59
CA THR A 874 12.39 1.43 21.18
C THR A 874 11.47 0.23 21.38
N ALA A 875 11.34 -0.61 20.35
CA ALA A 875 10.58 -1.85 20.38
C ALA A 875 11.49 -3.04 20.05
N ALA A 876 11.25 -4.17 20.71
CA ALA A 876 11.94 -5.42 20.43
C ALA A 876 10.91 -6.48 20.00
N PHE A 877 11.13 -7.06 18.84
CA PHE A 877 10.30 -8.08 18.24
C PHE A 877 11.06 -9.41 18.27
N LEU A 878 10.40 -10.45 18.77
CA LEU A 878 10.91 -11.82 18.76
C LEU A 878 9.77 -12.72 18.29
N GLN A 879 9.96 -13.37 17.15
CA GLN A 879 8.97 -14.25 16.54
C GLN A 879 9.59 -15.62 16.24
N LEU A 880 9.04 -16.68 16.81
CA LEU A 880 9.28 -18.06 16.40
C LEU A 880 8.10 -18.50 15.53
N GLU A 881 8.34 -18.77 14.26
CA GLU A 881 7.37 -19.33 13.33
C GLU A 881 7.67 -20.81 13.08
N LEU A 882 6.71 -21.68 13.38
CA LEU A 882 6.72 -23.09 13.02
C LEU A 882 5.93 -23.22 11.70
N ASN A 883 6.64 -23.48 10.61
CA ASN A 883 6.12 -23.38 9.25
C ASN A 883 4.99 -24.42 9.03
N GLY A 884 3.82 -23.94 8.62
CA GLY A 884 2.63 -24.79 8.45
C GLY A 884 1.85 -25.08 9.73
N LEU A 885 2.29 -24.60 10.91
CA LEU A 885 1.58 -24.78 12.18
C LEU A 885 1.18 -23.44 12.83
N MET A 886 2.13 -22.62 13.26
CA MET A 886 1.84 -21.45 14.09
C MET A 886 2.95 -20.40 14.13
N GLN A 887 2.58 -19.15 14.45
CA GLN A 887 3.50 -18.05 14.72
C GLN A 887 3.39 -17.64 16.19
N ILE A 888 4.49 -17.71 16.92
CA ILE A 888 4.61 -17.37 18.34
C ILE A 888 5.42 -16.08 18.45
N GLY A 889 4.95 -15.14 19.25
CA GLY A 889 5.66 -13.86 19.47
C GLY A 889 5.36 -12.76 18.43
N SER A 890 5.98 -11.60 18.60
CA SER A 890 5.55 -10.36 17.96
C SER A 890 6.08 -10.26 16.53
N ASN A 891 5.15 -10.30 15.58
CA ASN A 891 5.44 -10.38 14.15
C ASN A 891 6.04 -9.06 13.59
N PRO A 892 7.32 -9.03 13.16
CA PRO A 892 7.94 -7.83 12.62
C PRO A 892 7.74 -7.68 11.10
N LEU A 893 7.12 -8.64 10.41
CA LEU A 893 7.12 -8.72 8.94
C LEU A 893 6.53 -7.47 8.27
N HIS A 894 5.44 -6.91 8.80
CA HIS A 894 4.87 -5.66 8.28
C HIS A 894 5.81 -4.46 8.45
N VAL A 895 6.61 -4.43 9.52
CA VAL A 895 7.64 -3.39 9.71
C VAL A 895 8.76 -3.60 8.71
N LEU A 896 9.27 -4.83 8.55
CA LEU A 896 10.34 -5.16 7.60
C LEU A 896 9.93 -4.87 6.15
N GLN A 897 8.76 -5.31 5.73
CA GLN A 897 8.21 -5.06 4.38
C GLN A 897 8.04 -3.57 4.07
N ARG A 898 7.59 -2.76 5.05
CA ARG A 898 7.45 -1.31 4.90
C ARG A 898 8.80 -0.60 4.88
N SER A 899 9.71 -1.00 5.77
CA SER A 899 10.99 -0.32 6.00
C SER A 899 12.06 -0.72 4.99
N ILE A 900 11.98 -1.90 4.38
CA ILE A 900 12.99 -2.40 3.43
C ILE A 900 12.32 -2.67 2.07
N PRO A 901 12.31 -1.69 1.15
CA PRO A 901 11.73 -1.87 -0.19
C PRO A 901 12.36 -3.05 -0.94
N GLY A 902 11.55 -4.04 -1.32
CA GLY A 902 11.99 -5.28 -1.93
C GLY A 902 12.36 -6.40 -0.94
N TYR A 903 12.00 -6.27 0.34
CA TYR A 903 12.11 -7.37 1.31
C TYR A 903 11.30 -8.59 0.86
N VAL A 904 11.94 -9.76 0.83
CA VAL A 904 11.32 -11.04 0.51
C VAL A 904 11.23 -11.87 1.78
N ARG A 905 10.01 -12.30 2.14
CA ARG A 905 9.79 -13.15 3.31
C ARG A 905 10.42 -14.51 3.09
N THR A 906 11.24 -14.95 4.03
CA THR A 906 11.88 -16.27 3.98
C THR A 906 11.03 -17.31 4.71
N GLY A 907 10.85 -18.49 4.09
CA GLY A 907 10.08 -19.62 4.63
C GLY A 907 8.86 -20.02 3.79
N SER A 908 8.38 -19.20 2.86
CA SER A 908 7.24 -19.54 1.98
C SER A 908 7.67 -20.33 0.72
N GLN A 909 8.21 -21.53 0.92
CA GLN A 909 8.27 -22.56 -0.13
C GLN A 909 6.97 -23.38 -0.05
N GLY A 910 5.89 -22.88 -0.64
CA GLY A 910 4.56 -23.45 -0.39
C GLY A 910 3.36 -22.92 -1.19
N SER A 911 3.53 -22.04 -2.17
CA SER A 911 2.59 -21.85 -3.29
C SER A 911 3.19 -20.92 -4.33
N THR A 912 3.02 -21.27 -5.61
CA THR A 912 3.45 -20.54 -6.81
C THR A 912 4.95 -20.24 -6.93
N LEU A 913 5.51 -20.71 -8.05
CA LEU A 913 6.65 -20.06 -8.70
C LEU A 913 6.31 -18.59 -8.92
N LEU A 914 6.84 -17.71 -8.07
CA LEU A 914 7.12 -16.35 -8.48
C LEU A 914 8.26 -16.42 -9.49
N GLU A 915 7.92 -16.44 -10.78
CA GLU A 915 8.86 -15.94 -11.79
C GLU A 915 9.28 -14.54 -11.33
N GLY A 916 10.60 -14.37 -11.17
CA GLY A 916 11.18 -13.15 -10.64
C GLY A 916 11.13 -11.98 -11.63
N PRO A 917 11.42 -10.75 -11.16
CA PRO A 917 11.61 -9.57 -12.01
C PRO A 917 12.84 -9.64 -12.93
#